data_AF-A0A254UQ96-F1
#
_entry.id   AF-A0A254UQ96-F1
#
_cell.length_a   1.000
_cell.length_b   1.000
_cell.length_c   1.000
_cell.angle_alpha   90.00
_cell.angle_beta   90.00
_cell.angle_gamma   90.00
#
_symmetry.space_group_name_H-M   'P 1'
#
loop_
_entity.id
_entity.type
_entity.pdbx_description
1 polymer ?
#
loop_
_entity_poly.entity_id
_entity_poly.type
_entity_poly.pdbx_seq_one_letter_code
_entity_poly.pdbx_strand_id
1 'polypeptide(L)'
;MRKFLIALGIVLALAVPGLAQDAGSAPQAEATQGGTFGLRAVLQDYAKQVAKPSRRTIGPVIEAIAASGEGASRFLQAWADKRVGLRESDGSFFIVKKSGSEYQLSDPVTGEPAGTAPKSDIDEVKPNSGVRAEIGVALVRFLLSDPDPKKRREALIAIDRNGEASHLEPLRASIPDEPDPAIKAQKQRLERLLTIRFGKDAEERVAAIDSFGADLGLDFRATLNPLVATTRKVFEGAPEGNVAKTLKPGRDISEDEAYAMLVSVDMAPARISASEMQQALAAHVKNGQVGGLPLAAMSDPVKREEAYAALAAAGEVPQRLTNAEAEALVADHQFADIYAEPDPEVTAAAEAALTRVSRTVAGMQTVDLGLDALSLASIYFLAAIGLAITFGVMGVINMAHGEFITMGAYTGYVVQLFVPDYTLSILIALPLAFAITFGAGVAMERLVIRYLYKRPLETLLATFGISIALQQLFKNIFGTQARPLTSPPWLEGAWTLNDVVSISYIRIAIFVLALVFLALYLWVMRKTRLGLEVRAVTQNPSMAASMGINPDRINMLAFGFGSGIAGIAGVAIGLFAKVTSEMGQDYIVQSFMTVVVGGVGSIFGTLAGATLIGVLQKGIEWLNPSNTLAAQTYMILFIIIFIQFRPRGIIALKGRAAGD
;
A
#
# COMPACT_ATOMS: atom_id res chain seq x y z
N MET A 1 11.38 -29.97 -2.19
CA MET A 1 11.54 -29.02 -3.33
C MET A 1 10.91 -29.44 -4.66
N ARG A 2 10.10 -30.51 -4.75
CA ARG A 2 9.43 -30.91 -6.02
C ARG A 2 7.91 -31.10 -5.92
N LYS A 3 7.31 -30.79 -4.75
CA LYS A 3 5.87 -30.82 -4.50
C LYS A 3 5.28 -29.45 -4.11
N PHE A 4 6.07 -28.37 -4.23
CA PHE A 4 5.65 -26.98 -3.98
C PHE A 4 5.54 -26.15 -5.28
N LEU A 5 5.84 -26.77 -6.43
CA LEU A 5 5.81 -26.16 -7.77
C LEU A 5 4.58 -26.57 -8.60
N ILE A 6 3.66 -27.35 -8.02
CA ILE A 6 2.41 -27.79 -8.68
C ILE A 6 1.19 -26.99 -8.18
N ALA A 7 1.38 -26.08 -7.22
CA ALA A 7 0.31 -25.24 -6.66
C ALA A 7 0.28 -23.79 -7.19
N LEU A 8 1.08 -23.47 -8.22
CA LEU A 8 1.16 -22.12 -8.82
C LEU A 8 0.85 -22.15 -10.33
N GLY A 9 -0.16 -22.94 -10.72
CA GLY A 9 -0.52 -23.17 -12.13
C GLY A 9 -2.02 -23.29 -12.41
N ILE A 10 -2.88 -22.76 -11.52
CA ILE A 10 -4.34 -22.69 -11.73
C ILE A 10 -4.90 -21.40 -11.10
N VAL A 11 -4.57 -20.21 -11.65
CA VAL A 11 -5.34 -18.95 -11.42
C VAL A 11 -5.40 -18.05 -12.68
N LEU A 12 -4.78 -18.42 -13.81
CA LEU A 12 -4.92 -17.66 -15.07
C LEU A 12 -5.69 -18.52 -16.08
N ALA A 13 -6.67 -17.90 -16.75
CA ALA A 13 -7.56 -18.44 -17.78
C ALA A 13 -8.85 -19.16 -17.30
N LEU A 14 -9.81 -18.37 -16.82
CA LEU A 14 -11.24 -18.54 -17.16
C LEU A 14 -11.84 -17.15 -17.40
N ALA A 15 -11.30 -16.45 -18.41
CA ALA A 15 -12.06 -15.42 -19.11
C ALA A 15 -12.92 -16.17 -20.13
N VAL A 16 -14.16 -16.45 -19.75
CA VAL A 16 -15.19 -16.92 -20.68
C VAL A 16 -15.47 -15.74 -21.63
N PRO A 17 -15.43 -15.93 -22.96
CA PRO A 17 -15.87 -14.90 -23.88
C PRO A 17 -17.35 -14.65 -23.63
N GLY A 18 -17.69 -13.39 -23.36
CA GLY A 18 -19.07 -12.95 -23.31
C GLY A 18 -19.73 -13.32 -24.62
N LEU A 19 -20.60 -14.33 -24.56
CA LEU A 19 -21.59 -14.58 -25.58
C LEU A 19 -22.30 -13.24 -25.83
N ALA A 20 -22.16 -12.74 -27.05
CA ALA A 20 -23.15 -11.87 -27.64
C ALA A 20 -24.51 -12.55 -27.44
N GLN A 21 -25.24 -12.12 -26.42
CA GLN A 21 -26.67 -12.31 -26.44
C GLN A 21 -27.16 -11.38 -27.51
N ASP A 22 -27.66 -12.00 -28.59
CA ASP A 22 -28.64 -11.40 -29.48
C ASP A 22 -29.43 -10.35 -28.71
N ALA A 23 -29.56 -9.18 -29.32
CA ALA A 23 -30.64 -8.26 -29.03
C ALA A 23 -31.96 -8.97 -29.35
N GLY A 24 -32.34 -9.92 -28.49
CA GLY A 24 -33.70 -10.34 -28.31
C GLY A 24 -34.40 -9.09 -27.85
N SER A 25 -35.10 -8.48 -28.80
CA SER A 25 -36.12 -7.47 -28.59
C SER A 25 -36.68 -7.60 -27.19
N ALA A 26 -36.33 -6.64 -26.34
CA ALA A 26 -37.13 -6.37 -25.16
C ALA A 26 -38.59 -6.41 -25.62
N PRO A 27 -39.52 -7.05 -24.89
CA PRO A 27 -40.90 -6.69 -25.10
C PRO A 27 -40.92 -5.19 -24.90
N GLN A 28 -41.16 -4.45 -25.98
CA GLN A 28 -41.54 -3.06 -25.88
C GLN A 28 -42.66 -3.10 -24.86
N ALA A 29 -42.39 -2.57 -23.67
CA ALA A 29 -43.45 -2.16 -22.78
C ALA A 29 -44.18 -1.12 -23.60
N GLU A 30 -45.25 -1.54 -24.27
CA GLU A 30 -46.28 -0.65 -24.72
C GLU A 30 -46.51 0.31 -23.56
N ALA A 31 -46.41 1.60 -23.85
CA ALA A 31 -46.84 2.65 -22.96
C ALA A 31 -48.36 2.51 -22.81
N THR A 32 -48.81 1.53 -22.03
CA THR A 32 -50.18 1.39 -21.60
C THR A 32 -50.36 2.39 -20.47
N GLN A 33 -50.81 3.57 -20.89
CA GLN A 33 -51.59 4.54 -20.14
C GLN A 33 -51.88 4.19 -18.66
N GLY A 34 -51.35 5.01 -17.76
CA GLY A 34 -51.93 5.40 -16.47
C GLY A 34 -52.65 4.33 -15.64
N GLY A 35 -51.92 3.69 -14.72
CA GLY A 35 -52.52 2.94 -13.62
C GLY A 35 -51.53 2.78 -12.47
N THR A 36 -51.69 3.57 -11.41
CA THR A 36 -51.02 3.36 -10.11
C THR A 36 -51.49 2.04 -9.50
N PHE A 37 -50.74 0.95 -9.69
CA PHE A 37 -50.95 -0.28 -8.95
C PHE A 37 -50.39 -0.09 -7.53
N GLY A 38 -51.27 0.02 -6.53
CA GLY A 38 -50.87 0.11 -5.12
C GLY A 38 -50.16 -1.17 -4.65
N LEU A 39 -49.39 -1.07 -3.56
CA LEU A 39 -48.56 -2.15 -3.00
C LEU A 39 -49.26 -3.52 -2.95
N ARG A 40 -50.54 -3.56 -2.59
CA ARG A 40 -51.32 -4.82 -2.50
C ARG A 40 -51.43 -5.55 -3.84
N ALA A 41 -51.59 -4.85 -4.95
CA ALA A 41 -51.62 -5.45 -6.28
C ALA A 41 -50.26 -6.02 -6.67
N VAL A 42 -49.19 -5.24 -6.45
CA VAL A 42 -47.80 -5.66 -6.72
C VAL A 42 -47.42 -6.91 -5.92
N LEU A 43 -47.79 -6.98 -4.64
CA LEU A 43 -47.53 -8.16 -3.81
C LEU A 43 -48.29 -9.40 -4.30
N GLN A 44 -49.48 -9.23 -4.86
CA GLN A 44 -50.26 -10.33 -5.41
C GLN A 44 -49.65 -10.86 -6.72
N ASP A 45 -49.28 -9.95 -7.63
CA ASP A 45 -48.69 -10.29 -8.93
C ASP A 45 -47.36 -11.03 -8.77
N TYR A 46 -46.58 -10.66 -7.76
CA TYR A 46 -45.27 -11.25 -7.47
C TYR A 46 -45.25 -12.20 -6.26
N ALA A 47 -46.41 -12.70 -5.81
CA ALA A 47 -46.52 -13.46 -4.56
C ALA A 47 -45.55 -14.65 -4.46
N LYS A 48 -45.35 -15.41 -5.55
CA LYS A 48 -44.39 -16.54 -5.56
C LYS A 48 -42.94 -16.11 -5.36
N GLN A 49 -42.55 -14.99 -5.97
CA GLN A 49 -41.18 -14.48 -5.91
C GLN A 49 -40.91 -13.79 -4.57
N VAL A 50 -41.92 -13.14 -3.97
CA VAL A 50 -41.83 -12.58 -2.61
C VAL A 50 -41.76 -13.70 -1.57
N ALA A 51 -42.59 -14.75 -1.68
CA ALA A 51 -42.60 -15.88 -0.76
C ALA A 51 -41.31 -16.73 -0.81
N LYS A 52 -40.75 -16.92 -2.02
CA LYS A 52 -39.50 -17.69 -2.24
C LYS A 52 -38.47 -16.85 -3.01
N PRO A 53 -37.82 -15.87 -2.36
CA PRO A 53 -36.97 -14.92 -3.06
C PRO A 53 -35.61 -15.51 -3.43
N SER A 54 -35.19 -15.24 -4.66
CA SER A 54 -33.85 -15.57 -5.18
C SER A 54 -33.14 -14.30 -5.60
N ARG A 55 -31.87 -14.14 -5.18
CA ARG A 55 -31.08 -12.94 -5.50
C ARG A 55 -31.05 -12.62 -7.01
N ARG A 56 -31.03 -13.65 -7.87
CA ARG A 56 -30.93 -13.47 -9.33
C ARG A 56 -32.19 -12.89 -9.98
N THR A 57 -33.36 -13.02 -9.35
CA THR A 57 -34.65 -12.69 -9.97
C THR A 57 -35.46 -11.67 -9.17
N ILE A 58 -35.03 -11.34 -7.95
CA ILE A 58 -35.82 -10.51 -7.03
C ILE A 58 -35.68 -8.99 -7.29
N GLY A 59 -34.65 -8.55 -8.01
CA GLY A 59 -34.38 -7.13 -8.26
C GLY A 59 -35.57 -6.36 -8.85
N PRO A 60 -36.14 -6.78 -10.01
CA PRO A 60 -37.31 -6.12 -10.59
C PRO A 60 -38.54 -6.10 -9.67
N VAL A 61 -38.71 -7.14 -8.85
CA VAL A 61 -39.82 -7.24 -7.88
C VAL A 61 -39.66 -6.21 -6.76
N ILE A 62 -38.44 -6.08 -6.22
CA ILE A 62 -38.12 -5.08 -5.19
C ILE A 62 -38.34 -3.67 -5.76
N GLU A 63 -37.95 -3.42 -7.02
CA GLU A 63 -38.17 -2.12 -7.66
C GLU A 63 -39.67 -1.83 -7.83
N ALA A 64 -40.45 -2.80 -8.30
CA ALA A 64 -41.90 -2.67 -8.41
C ALA A 64 -42.57 -2.40 -7.04
N ILE A 65 -42.11 -3.06 -5.98
CA ILE A 65 -42.56 -2.81 -4.61
C ILE A 65 -42.17 -1.39 -4.18
N ALA A 66 -40.92 -0.98 -4.40
CA ALA A 66 -40.45 0.36 -4.04
C ALA A 66 -41.20 1.48 -4.78
N ALA A 67 -41.59 1.25 -6.03
CA ALA A 67 -42.37 2.18 -6.86
C ALA A 67 -43.88 2.20 -6.54
N SER A 68 -44.38 1.24 -5.75
CA SER A 68 -45.82 1.07 -5.47
C SER A 68 -46.45 2.11 -4.53
N GLY A 69 -45.65 3.06 -4.02
CA GLY A 69 -46.12 4.18 -3.23
C GLY A 69 -46.35 3.84 -1.74
N GLU A 70 -47.57 4.08 -1.25
CA GLU A 70 -47.89 3.98 0.18
C GLU A 70 -47.62 2.58 0.75
N GLY A 71 -46.96 2.52 1.91
CA GLY A 71 -46.62 1.27 2.60
C GLY A 71 -45.37 0.54 2.06
N ALA A 72 -44.84 0.93 0.90
CA ALA A 72 -43.69 0.25 0.27
C ALA A 72 -42.45 0.19 1.19
N SER A 73 -42.07 1.33 1.78
CA SER A 73 -40.93 1.42 2.71
C SER A 73 -41.13 0.56 3.95
N ARG A 74 -42.34 0.58 4.52
CA ARG A 74 -42.72 -0.21 5.70
C ARG A 74 -42.62 -1.70 5.40
N PHE A 75 -43.16 -2.14 4.26
CA PHE A 75 -43.10 -3.53 3.84
C PHE A 75 -41.67 -4.00 3.62
N LEU A 76 -40.87 -3.24 2.85
CA LEU A 76 -39.46 -3.58 2.58
C LEU A 76 -38.64 -3.65 3.88
N GLN A 77 -38.83 -2.72 4.82
CA GLN A 77 -38.19 -2.78 6.14
C GLN A 77 -38.62 -4.03 6.93
N ALA A 78 -39.92 -4.30 7.01
CA ALA A 78 -40.42 -5.50 7.67
C ALA A 78 -39.88 -6.78 7.02
N TRP A 79 -39.74 -6.79 5.70
CA TRP A 79 -39.23 -7.94 4.97
C TRP A 79 -37.74 -8.17 5.25
N ALA A 80 -36.93 -7.11 5.21
CA ALA A 80 -35.52 -7.15 5.60
C ALA A 80 -35.32 -7.67 7.03
N ASP A 81 -36.20 -7.27 7.95
CA ASP A 81 -36.22 -7.67 9.36
C ASP A 81 -36.81 -9.07 9.61
N LYS A 82 -37.24 -9.79 8.57
CA LYS A 82 -37.90 -11.10 8.67
C LYS A 82 -39.21 -11.05 9.48
N ARG A 83 -39.95 -9.97 9.33
CA ARG A 83 -41.26 -9.70 9.95
C ARG A 83 -42.41 -9.72 8.94
N VAL A 84 -42.23 -10.36 7.78
CA VAL A 84 -43.30 -10.57 6.80
C VAL A 84 -43.77 -12.02 6.87
N GLY A 85 -45.07 -12.23 6.91
CA GLY A 85 -45.70 -13.54 6.84
C GLY A 85 -46.73 -13.60 5.72
N LEU A 86 -46.81 -14.74 5.04
CA LEU A 86 -47.85 -15.08 4.08
C LEU A 86 -48.93 -15.89 4.82
N ARG A 87 -50.18 -15.43 4.78
CA ARG A 87 -51.29 -16.19 5.37
C ARG A 87 -51.75 -17.26 4.39
N GLU A 88 -51.79 -18.53 4.82
CA GLU A 88 -52.11 -19.65 3.92
C GLU A 88 -53.59 -19.66 3.51
N SER A 89 -54.49 -19.23 4.41
CA SER A 89 -55.93 -19.23 4.18
C SER A 89 -56.41 -18.30 3.06
N ASP A 90 -55.73 -17.17 2.82
CA ASP A 90 -56.13 -16.17 1.80
C ASP A 90 -54.99 -15.74 0.86
N GLY A 91 -53.77 -16.24 1.06
CA GLY A 91 -52.60 -15.90 0.24
C GLY A 91 -52.11 -14.45 0.40
N SER A 92 -52.56 -13.72 1.43
CA SER A 92 -52.19 -12.32 1.63
C SER A 92 -50.95 -12.15 2.51
N PHE A 93 -50.15 -11.12 2.22
CA PHE A 93 -48.96 -10.77 3.00
C PHE A 93 -49.32 -9.82 4.16
N PHE A 94 -48.76 -10.08 5.33
CA PHE A 94 -48.91 -9.25 6.53
C PHE A 94 -47.56 -8.98 7.18
N ILE A 95 -47.48 -7.86 7.90
CA ILE A 95 -46.39 -7.63 8.85
C ILE A 95 -46.76 -8.35 10.15
N VAL A 96 -45.88 -9.23 10.61
CA VAL A 96 -46.15 -10.13 11.74
C VAL A 96 -45.33 -9.75 12.97
N LYS A 97 -45.97 -9.78 14.14
CA LYS A 97 -45.32 -9.66 15.45
C LYS A 97 -45.76 -10.83 16.34
N LYS A 98 -44.80 -11.53 16.93
CA LYS A 98 -45.08 -12.67 17.82
C LYS A 98 -45.84 -12.19 19.07
N SER A 99 -46.98 -12.81 19.36
CA SER A 99 -47.79 -12.57 20.56
C SER A 99 -48.25 -13.91 21.14
N GLY A 100 -47.43 -14.48 22.04
CA GLY A 100 -47.72 -15.80 22.64
C GLY A 100 -47.77 -16.95 21.62
N SER A 101 -48.92 -17.60 21.51
CA SER A 101 -49.20 -18.70 20.58
C SER A 101 -49.65 -18.25 19.18
N GLU A 102 -49.86 -16.96 18.96
CA GLU A 102 -50.37 -16.38 17.70
C GLU A 102 -49.44 -15.29 17.15
N TYR A 103 -49.69 -14.89 15.91
CA TYR A 103 -49.13 -13.68 15.29
C TYR A 103 -50.14 -12.55 15.36
N GLN A 104 -49.72 -11.39 15.84
CA GLN A 104 -50.44 -10.15 15.62
C GLN A 104 -50.09 -9.66 14.21
N LEU A 105 -51.11 -9.35 13.42
CA LEU A 105 -50.98 -8.97 12.03
C LEU A 105 -51.21 -7.47 11.88
N SER A 106 -50.46 -6.86 10.96
CA SER A 106 -50.66 -5.47 10.54
C SER A 106 -50.69 -5.40 9.03
N ASP A 107 -51.58 -4.56 8.51
CA ASP A 107 -51.71 -4.33 7.08
C ASP A 107 -50.40 -3.74 6.53
N PRO A 108 -49.81 -4.31 5.46
CA PRO A 108 -48.55 -3.82 4.93
C PRO A 108 -48.65 -2.41 4.30
N VAL A 109 -49.83 -2.04 3.79
CA VAL A 109 -50.12 -0.75 3.15
C VAL A 109 -50.39 0.33 4.20
N THR A 110 -51.37 0.12 5.09
CA THR A 110 -51.81 1.16 6.06
C THR A 110 -51.05 1.09 7.38
N GLY A 111 -50.60 -0.10 7.78
CA GLY A 111 -49.94 -0.34 9.08
C GLY A 111 -50.91 -0.56 10.22
N GLU A 112 -52.22 -0.52 9.95
CA GLU A 112 -53.25 -0.73 10.94
C GLU A 112 -53.30 -2.20 11.40
N PRO A 113 -53.71 -2.46 12.66
CA PRO A 113 -53.91 -3.82 13.14
C PRO A 113 -54.93 -4.59 12.28
N ALA A 114 -54.52 -5.75 11.77
CA ALA A 114 -55.32 -6.62 10.90
C ALA A 114 -55.72 -7.94 11.60
N GLY A 115 -55.88 -7.89 12.92
CA GLY A 115 -56.26 -9.03 13.76
C GLY A 115 -55.08 -9.93 14.19
N THR A 116 -55.40 -11.16 14.58
CA THR A 116 -54.42 -12.21 14.91
C THR A 116 -54.63 -13.45 14.04
N ALA A 117 -53.57 -14.24 13.86
CA ALA A 117 -53.64 -15.54 13.19
C ALA A 117 -52.81 -16.60 13.94
N PRO A 118 -53.25 -17.87 13.94
CA PRO A 118 -52.47 -18.96 14.53
C PRO A 118 -51.17 -19.17 13.75
N LYS A 119 -50.11 -19.61 14.45
CA LYS A 119 -48.79 -19.86 13.83
C LYS A 119 -48.84 -20.86 12.68
N SER A 120 -49.81 -21.77 12.67
CA SER A 120 -49.99 -22.76 11.61
C SER A 120 -50.53 -22.17 10.31
N ASP A 121 -51.12 -20.97 10.34
CA ASP A 121 -51.71 -20.31 9.16
C ASP A 121 -50.78 -19.23 8.59
N ILE A 122 -49.57 -19.07 9.12
CA ILE A 122 -48.59 -18.06 8.69
C ILE A 122 -47.28 -18.73 8.27
N ASP A 123 -46.95 -18.65 6.99
CA ASP A 123 -45.63 -18.98 6.48
C ASP A 123 -44.71 -17.75 6.55
N GLU A 124 -43.61 -17.84 7.29
CA GLU A 124 -42.69 -16.72 7.50
C GLU A 124 -41.80 -16.50 6.27
N VAL A 125 -41.94 -15.32 5.65
CA VAL A 125 -41.17 -14.95 4.47
C VAL A 125 -39.80 -14.42 4.87
N LYS A 126 -38.78 -15.26 4.78
CA LYS A 126 -37.40 -14.96 5.23
C LYS A 126 -36.45 -14.73 4.05
N PRO A 127 -36.06 -13.48 3.75
CA PRO A 127 -35.05 -13.24 2.73
C PRO A 127 -33.67 -13.70 3.22
N ASN A 128 -32.90 -14.31 2.30
CA ASN A 128 -31.50 -14.67 2.54
C ASN A 128 -30.61 -13.41 2.62
N SER A 129 -29.33 -13.57 2.95
CA SER A 129 -28.39 -12.43 3.06
C SER A 129 -28.26 -11.62 1.76
N GLY A 130 -28.29 -12.27 0.60
CA GLY A 130 -28.22 -11.62 -0.70
C GLY A 130 -29.46 -10.77 -0.99
N VAL A 131 -30.66 -11.33 -0.83
CA VAL A 131 -31.93 -10.61 -1.02
C VAL A 131 -32.06 -9.45 -0.04
N ARG A 132 -31.62 -9.61 1.22
CA ARG A 132 -31.60 -8.50 2.20
C ARG A 132 -30.69 -7.35 1.77
N ALA A 133 -29.59 -7.64 1.08
CA ALA A 133 -28.73 -6.59 0.53
C ALA A 133 -29.47 -5.79 -0.57
N GLU A 134 -30.15 -6.48 -1.50
CA GLU A 134 -30.96 -5.84 -2.55
C GLU A 134 -32.12 -5.00 -1.96
N ILE A 135 -32.79 -5.51 -0.91
CA ILE A 135 -33.81 -4.74 -0.19
C ILE A 135 -33.19 -3.49 0.46
N GLY A 136 -31.99 -3.64 1.06
CA GLY A 136 -31.26 -2.52 1.65
C GLY A 136 -30.95 -1.41 0.63
N VAL A 137 -30.55 -1.79 -0.60
CA VAL A 137 -30.32 -0.87 -1.72
C VAL A 137 -31.60 -0.12 -2.10
N ALA A 138 -32.73 -0.81 -2.22
CA ALA A 138 -34.00 -0.18 -2.56
C ALA A 138 -34.54 0.73 -1.43
N LEU A 139 -34.23 0.41 -0.18
CA LEU A 139 -34.61 1.20 0.99
C LEU A 139 -33.91 2.56 1.07
N VAL A 140 -32.74 2.70 0.43
CA VAL A 140 -31.94 3.95 0.44
C VAL A 140 -32.81 5.17 0.13
N ARG A 141 -33.64 5.11 -0.92
CA ARG A 141 -34.48 6.25 -1.35
C ARG A 141 -35.45 6.76 -0.27
N PHE A 142 -35.85 5.88 0.65
CA PHE A 142 -36.73 6.23 1.77
C PHE A 142 -35.96 6.69 3.01
N LEU A 143 -34.77 6.14 3.23
CA LEU A 143 -33.95 6.40 4.41
C LEU A 143 -33.19 7.73 4.35
N LEU A 144 -32.98 8.28 3.14
CA LEU A 144 -32.23 9.52 2.93
C LEU A 144 -32.85 10.75 3.63
N SER A 145 -34.15 10.73 3.88
CA SER A 145 -34.88 11.81 4.59
C SER A 145 -35.55 11.33 5.88
N ASP A 146 -35.10 10.18 6.43
CA ASP A 146 -35.64 9.66 7.70
C ASP A 146 -35.34 10.64 8.85
N PRO A 147 -36.27 10.87 9.80
CA PRO A 147 -36.02 11.73 10.97
C PRO A 147 -34.79 11.31 11.79
N ASP A 148 -34.46 10.02 11.85
CA ASP A 148 -33.30 9.50 12.59
C ASP A 148 -31.99 9.68 11.80
N PRO A 149 -31.02 10.47 12.31
CA PRO A 149 -29.74 10.69 11.63
C PRO A 149 -28.91 9.39 11.45
N LYS A 150 -29.10 8.37 12.30
CA LYS A 150 -28.37 7.09 12.15
C LYS A 150 -28.80 6.37 10.88
N LYS A 151 -30.11 6.32 10.61
CA LYS A 151 -30.65 5.70 9.39
C LYS A 151 -30.24 6.46 8.14
N ARG A 152 -30.19 7.79 8.19
CA ARG A 152 -29.65 8.61 7.09
C ARG A 152 -28.19 8.23 6.80
N ARG A 153 -27.34 8.11 7.83
CA ARG A 153 -25.94 7.67 7.67
C ARG A 153 -25.81 6.25 7.12
N GLU A 154 -26.65 5.32 7.57
CA GLU A 154 -26.68 3.95 7.02
C GLU A 154 -27.02 3.94 5.52
N ALA A 155 -27.95 4.79 5.09
CA ALA A 155 -28.27 4.97 3.67
C ALA A 155 -27.05 5.48 2.87
N LEU A 156 -26.31 6.46 3.41
CA LEU A 156 -25.11 6.99 2.76
C LEU A 156 -23.98 5.94 2.68
N ILE A 157 -23.80 5.11 3.72
CA ILE A 157 -22.84 4.00 3.70
C ILE A 157 -23.23 2.97 2.63
N ALA A 158 -24.53 2.71 2.44
CA ALA A 158 -25.00 1.81 1.39
C ALA A 158 -24.69 2.36 -0.02
N ILE A 159 -24.93 3.66 -0.25
CA ILE A 159 -24.58 4.35 -1.51
C ILE A 159 -23.07 4.32 -1.74
N ASP A 160 -22.26 4.60 -0.72
CA ASP A 160 -20.79 4.60 -0.83
C ASP A 160 -20.25 3.23 -1.27
N ARG A 161 -20.85 2.14 -0.78
CA ARG A 161 -20.43 0.77 -1.11
C ARG A 161 -20.92 0.30 -2.48
N ASN A 162 -22.18 0.58 -2.83
CA ASN A 162 -22.81 0.10 -4.06
C ASN A 162 -23.87 1.10 -4.55
N GLY A 163 -23.40 2.26 -4.98
CA GLY A 163 -24.24 3.32 -5.51
C GLY A 163 -24.77 2.97 -6.90
N GLU A 164 -26.06 3.19 -7.12
CA GLU A 164 -26.77 2.92 -8.38
C GLU A 164 -27.39 4.19 -8.97
N ALA A 165 -27.68 4.17 -10.27
CA ALA A 165 -28.34 5.30 -10.96
C ALA A 165 -29.67 5.70 -10.30
N SER A 166 -30.41 4.73 -9.75
CA SER A 166 -31.69 4.96 -9.04
C SER A 166 -31.55 5.79 -7.75
N HIS A 167 -30.34 5.89 -7.19
CA HIS A 167 -30.08 6.64 -5.96
C HIS A 167 -29.84 8.13 -6.18
N LEU A 168 -29.45 8.54 -7.40
CA LEU A 168 -28.99 9.91 -7.69
C LEU A 168 -30.08 10.96 -7.41
N GLU A 169 -31.26 10.80 -8.00
CA GLU A 169 -32.36 11.76 -7.85
C GLU A 169 -32.92 11.83 -6.41
N PRO A 170 -33.19 10.70 -5.71
CA PRO A 170 -33.54 10.74 -4.29
C PRO A 170 -32.47 11.40 -3.42
N LEU A 171 -31.18 11.17 -3.72
CA LEU A 171 -30.08 11.79 -2.98
C LEU A 171 -30.07 13.31 -3.17
N ARG A 172 -30.20 13.80 -4.41
CA ARG A 172 -30.32 15.23 -4.75
C ARG A 172 -31.47 15.89 -4.01
N ALA A 173 -32.65 15.28 -4.04
CA ALA A 173 -33.84 15.78 -3.35
C ALA A 173 -33.66 15.86 -1.83
N SER A 174 -32.80 15.02 -1.24
CA SER A 174 -32.57 14.97 0.21
C SER A 174 -31.54 15.97 0.75
N ILE A 175 -30.81 16.70 -0.11
CA ILE A 175 -29.71 17.60 0.29
C ILE A 175 -30.19 18.95 0.85
N PRO A 176 -31.15 19.67 0.22
CA PRO A 176 -31.55 21.00 0.67
C PRO A 176 -32.00 21.03 2.14
N ASP A 177 -32.83 20.05 2.51
CA ASP A 177 -33.49 19.94 3.81
C ASP A 177 -32.68 19.21 4.89
N GLU A 178 -31.42 18.83 4.63
CA GLU A 178 -30.59 18.12 5.62
C GLU A 178 -30.10 19.06 6.74
N PRO A 179 -30.48 18.82 8.01
CA PRO A 179 -30.07 19.67 9.13
C PRO A 179 -28.66 19.40 9.65
N ASP A 180 -28.14 18.15 9.54
CA ASP A 180 -26.80 17.81 10.04
C ASP A 180 -25.73 18.20 9.01
N PRO A 181 -24.80 19.12 9.33
CA PRO A 181 -23.80 19.59 8.37
C PRO A 181 -22.83 18.50 7.91
N ALA A 182 -22.53 17.51 8.76
CA ALA A 182 -21.65 16.40 8.38
C ALA A 182 -22.35 15.43 7.41
N ILE A 183 -23.62 15.12 7.66
CA ILE A 183 -24.44 14.29 6.76
C ILE A 183 -24.67 15.03 5.44
N LYS A 184 -24.93 16.33 5.48
CA LYS A 184 -25.10 17.16 4.28
C LYS A 184 -23.85 17.17 3.40
N ALA A 185 -22.67 17.34 3.99
CA ALA A 185 -21.40 17.27 3.27
C ALA A 185 -21.18 15.88 2.64
N GLN A 186 -21.51 14.81 3.36
CA GLN A 186 -21.41 13.44 2.83
C GLN A 186 -22.41 13.21 1.67
N LYS A 187 -23.66 13.67 1.80
CA LYS A 187 -24.66 13.62 0.71
C LYS A 187 -24.16 14.34 -0.54
N GLN A 188 -23.67 15.56 -0.39
CA GLN A 188 -23.11 16.36 -1.51
C GLN A 188 -21.88 15.70 -2.15
N ARG A 189 -21.04 15.00 -1.37
CA ARG A 189 -19.93 14.24 -1.93
C ARG A 189 -20.41 13.04 -2.74
N LEU A 190 -21.29 12.22 -2.18
CA LEU A 190 -21.82 11.02 -2.84
C LEU A 190 -22.67 11.37 -4.07
N GLU A 191 -23.42 12.47 -4.02
CA GLU A 191 -24.20 12.97 -5.15
C GLU A 191 -23.29 13.30 -6.34
N ARG A 192 -22.17 13.98 -6.10
CA ARG A 192 -21.17 14.24 -7.15
C ARG A 192 -20.52 12.96 -7.66
N LEU A 193 -20.17 12.02 -6.78
CA LEU A 193 -19.61 10.72 -7.21
C LEU A 193 -20.61 9.93 -8.07
N LEU A 194 -21.90 9.90 -7.70
CA LEU A 194 -22.95 9.26 -8.49
C LEU A 194 -23.19 10.01 -9.80
N THR A 195 -23.13 11.35 -9.81
CA THR A 195 -23.24 12.16 -11.02
C THR A 195 -22.14 11.80 -12.01
N ILE A 196 -20.89 11.65 -11.56
CA ILE A 196 -19.77 11.22 -12.43
C ILE A 196 -20.07 9.87 -13.11
N ARG A 197 -20.71 8.93 -12.40
CA ARG A 197 -21.01 7.57 -12.91
C ARG A 197 -22.28 7.48 -13.77
N PHE A 198 -23.33 8.21 -13.39
CA PHE A 198 -24.69 7.99 -13.88
C PHE A 198 -25.39 9.25 -14.37
N GLY A 199 -24.73 10.41 -14.36
CA GLY A 199 -25.24 11.66 -14.93
C GLY A 199 -25.60 11.46 -16.41
N LYS A 200 -26.63 12.16 -16.86
CA LYS A 200 -27.14 12.00 -18.24
C LYS A 200 -26.33 12.80 -19.24
N ASP A 201 -25.90 13.98 -18.82
CA ASP A 201 -25.25 14.96 -19.68
C ASP A 201 -23.74 15.01 -19.40
N ALA A 202 -22.93 15.05 -20.46
CA ALA A 202 -21.48 15.12 -20.34
C ALA A 202 -21.02 16.36 -19.55
N GLU A 203 -21.64 17.51 -19.79
CA GLU A 203 -21.37 18.76 -19.09
C GLU A 203 -21.57 18.62 -17.57
N GLU A 204 -22.66 17.96 -17.16
CA GLU A 204 -22.96 17.71 -15.75
C GLU A 204 -21.92 16.80 -15.10
N ARG A 205 -21.51 15.74 -15.81
CA ARG A 205 -20.48 14.79 -15.34
C ARG A 205 -19.12 15.47 -15.23
N VAL A 206 -18.72 16.25 -16.22
CA VAL A 206 -17.46 17.02 -16.23
C VAL A 206 -17.45 18.03 -15.09
N ALA A 207 -18.53 18.79 -14.90
CA ALA A 207 -18.66 19.73 -13.78
C ALA A 207 -18.55 19.02 -12.42
N ALA A 208 -19.13 17.81 -12.30
CA ALA A 208 -18.99 17.00 -11.09
C ALA A 208 -17.54 16.56 -10.85
N ILE A 209 -16.80 16.12 -11.88
CA ILE A 209 -15.36 15.78 -11.79
C ILE A 209 -14.55 17.00 -11.34
N ASP A 210 -14.77 18.16 -11.96
CA ASP A 210 -14.00 19.37 -11.67
C ASP A 210 -14.27 19.92 -10.27
N SER A 211 -15.49 19.76 -9.76
CA SER A 211 -15.86 20.20 -8.41
C SER A 211 -15.09 19.52 -7.28
N PHE A 212 -14.42 18.38 -7.53
CA PHE A 212 -13.55 17.74 -6.55
C PHE A 212 -12.21 18.47 -6.36
N GLY A 213 -11.76 19.28 -7.34
CA GLY A 213 -10.55 20.09 -7.19
C GLY A 213 -9.34 19.30 -6.67
N ALA A 214 -8.83 19.66 -5.48
CA ALA A 214 -7.66 19.04 -4.85
C ALA A 214 -7.96 17.75 -4.05
N ASP A 215 -9.15 17.16 -4.20
CA ASP A 215 -9.53 15.94 -3.48
C ASP A 215 -8.62 14.76 -3.82
N LEU A 216 -8.15 14.05 -2.79
CA LEU A 216 -7.27 12.89 -2.92
C LEU A 216 -7.94 11.59 -2.46
N GLY A 217 -9.25 11.60 -2.22
CA GLY A 217 -10.01 10.46 -1.73
C GLY A 217 -9.89 9.23 -2.62
N LEU A 218 -9.86 8.06 -1.99
CA LEU A 218 -9.80 6.76 -2.70
C LEU A 218 -11.10 6.48 -3.48
N ASP A 219 -12.23 6.92 -2.94
CA ASP A 219 -13.57 6.85 -3.53
C ASP A 219 -13.69 7.65 -4.84
N PHE A 220 -13.09 8.84 -4.89
CA PHE A 220 -13.03 9.66 -6.10
C PHE A 220 -12.22 8.97 -7.19
N ARG A 221 -11.01 8.47 -6.87
CA ARG A 221 -10.18 7.71 -7.82
C ARG A 221 -10.87 6.44 -8.31
N ALA A 222 -11.50 5.69 -7.39
CA ALA A 222 -12.26 4.50 -7.72
C ALA A 222 -13.45 4.80 -8.65
N THR A 223 -13.99 6.01 -8.61
CA THR A 223 -15.06 6.47 -9.49
C THR A 223 -14.56 6.90 -10.86
N LEU A 224 -13.35 7.46 -10.96
CA LEU A 224 -12.75 7.86 -12.25
C LEU A 224 -12.13 6.68 -13.04
N ASN A 225 -11.55 5.70 -12.35
CA ASN A 225 -10.82 4.59 -13.00
C ASN A 225 -11.65 3.84 -14.07
N PRO A 226 -12.94 3.51 -13.86
CA PRO A 226 -13.75 2.88 -14.90
C PRO A 226 -13.95 3.74 -16.16
N LEU A 227 -13.92 5.08 -16.03
CA LEU A 227 -14.14 6.02 -17.16
C LEU A 227 -12.95 6.05 -18.12
N VAL A 228 -11.76 5.75 -17.61
CA VAL A 228 -10.52 5.70 -18.39
C VAL A 228 -10.09 4.26 -18.72
N ALA A 229 -10.91 3.28 -18.35
CA ALA A 229 -10.64 1.88 -18.68
C ALA A 229 -10.77 1.68 -20.19
N THR A 230 -9.78 1.03 -20.80
CA THR A 230 -9.75 0.79 -22.24
C THR A 230 -9.94 -0.69 -22.55
N THR A 231 -10.65 -0.99 -23.64
CA THR A 231 -10.71 -2.32 -24.24
C THR A 231 -10.05 -2.28 -25.60
N ARG A 232 -9.13 -3.21 -25.84
CA ARG A 232 -8.49 -3.34 -27.14
C ARG A 232 -9.45 -3.99 -28.13
N LYS A 233 -9.63 -3.37 -29.30
CA LYS A 233 -10.53 -3.84 -30.35
C LYS A 233 -9.84 -3.82 -31.71
N VAL A 234 -10.39 -4.64 -32.62
CA VAL A 234 -10.01 -4.71 -34.03
C VAL A 234 -11.10 -4.06 -34.87
N PHE A 235 -10.69 -3.38 -35.94
CA PHE A 235 -11.56 -2.70 -36.89
C PHE A 235 -11.14 -3.04 -38.32
N GLU A 236 -12.11 -3.27 -39.19
CA GLU A 236 -11.89 -3.40 -40.65
C GLU A 236 -11.59 -2.04 -41.32
N GLY A 237 -11.81 -0.93 -40.61
CA GLY A 237 -11.62 0.43 -41.10
C GLY A 237 -11.07 1.38 -40.04
N ALA A 238 -11.39 2.67 -40.15
CA ALA A 238 -11.03 3.65 -39.12
C ALA A 238 -11.69 3.26 -37.77
N PRO A 239 -10.96 3.32 -36.64
CA PRO A 239 -11.53 2.98 -35.33
C PRO A 239 -12.71 3.89 -34.99
N GLU A 240 -13.81 3.27 -34.57
CA GLU A 240 -15.03 3.97 -34.15
C GLU A 240 -15.12 4.09 -32.61
N GLY A 241 -15.74 5.17 -32.16
CA GLY A 241 -15.93 5.48 -30.74
C GLY A 241 -14.82 6.36 -30.15
N ASN A 242 -14.75 6.38 -28.82
CA ASN A 242 -13.77 7.17 -28.08
C ASN A 242 -12.41 6.45 -28.04
N VAL A 243 -11.54 6.79 -29.00
CA VAL A 243 -10.25 6.12 -29.20
C VAL A 243 -9.19 6.66 -28.23
N ALA A 244 -8.67 5.80 -27.35
CA ALA A 244 -7.57 6.13 -26.45
C ALA A 244 -6.22 6.12 -27.16
N LYS A 245 -5.96 5.06 -27.93
CA LYS A 245 -4.69 4.89 -28.66
C LYS A 245 -4.88 3.97 -29.86
N THR A 246 -4.48 4.44 -31.04
CA THR A 246 -4.29 3.57 -32.21
C THR A 246 -2.99 2.78 -32.05
N LEU A 247 -3.06 1.47 -32.21
CA LEU A 247 -1.98 0.52 -32.01
C LEU A 247 -1.41 0.08 -33.35
N LYS A 248 -0.09 0.08 -33.46
CA LYS A 248 0.61 -0.43 -34.64
C LYS A 248 1.16 -1.84 -34.36
N PRO A 249 0.75 -2.87 -35.12
CA PRO A 249 1.40 -4.18 -35.08
C PRO A 249 2.92 -4.08 -35.30
N GLY A 250 3.69 -4.88 -34.58
CA GLY A 250 5.16 -4.87 -34.59
C GLY A 250 5.81 -3.78 -33.72
N ARG A 251 5.07 -2.73 -33.33
CA ARG A 251 5.58 -1.65 -32.45
C ARG A 251 4.87 -1.60 -31.09
N ASP A 252 3.54 -1.50 -31.11
CA ASP A 252 2.71 -1.34 -29.91
C ASP A 252 2.12 -2.67 -29.43
N ILE A 253 1.91 -3.61 -30.35
CA ILE A 253 1.48 -5.00 -30.10
C ILE A 253 2.31 -5.94 -30.96
N SER A 254 2.54 -7.17 -30.49
CA SER A 254 3.20 -8.18 -31.32
C SER A 254 2.31 -8.61 -32.48
N GLU A 255 2.89 -9.02 -33.60
CA GLU A 255 2.11 -9.48 -34.76
C GLU A 255 1.30 -10.74 -34.47
N ASP A 256 1.81 -11.64 -33.63
CA ASP A 256 1.09 -12.83 -33.18
C ASP A 256 -0.10 -12.48 -32.29
N GLU A 257 0.03 -11.47 -31.42
CA GLU A 257 -1.07 -10.97 -30.61
C GLU A 257 -2.13 -10.27 -31.48
N ALA A 258 -1.71 -9.45 -32.45
CA ALA A 258 -2.60 -8.81 -33.40
C ALA A 258 -3.40 -9.85 -34.22
N TYR A 259 -2.74 -10.91 -34.68
CA TYR A 259 -3.41 -12.00 -35.38
C TYR A 259 -4.36 -12.77 -34.47
N ALA A 260 -3.95 -13.08 -33.23
CA ALA A 260 -4.82 -13.77 -32.26
C ALA A 260 -6.09 -12.97 -31.95
N MET A 261 -5.99 -11.64 -31.96
CA MET A 261 -7.14 -10.75 -31.83
C MET A 261 -8.09 -10.81 -33.02
N LEU A 262 -7.59 -10.96 -34.25
CA LEU A 262 -8.45 -11.17 -35.42
C LEU A 262 -9.21 -12.50 -35.32
N VAL A 263 -8.54 -13.55 -34.85
CA VAL A 263 -9.15 -14.86 -34.64
C VAL A 263 -10.23 -14.82 -33.57
N SER A 264 -10.05 -14.07 -32.48
CA SER A 264 -11.01 -14.03 -31.37
C SER A 264 -12.33 -13.33 -31.72
N VAL A 265 -12.35 -12.55 -32.81
CA VAL A 265 -13.55 -11.88 -33.33
C VAL A 265 -14.00 -12.46 -34.68
N ASP A 266 -13.52 -13.66 -35.01
CA ASP A 266 -13.84 -14.40 -36.25
C ASP A 266 -13.49 -13.63 -37.56
N MET A 267 -12.61 -12.63 -37.50
CA MET A 267 -12.09 -11.87 -38.66
C MET A 267 -10.88 -12.55 -39.33
N ALA A 268 -10.28 -13.56 -38.67
CA ALA A 268 -9.27 -14.42 -39.27
C ALA A 268 -9.45 -15.88 -38.83
N PRO A 269 -9.09 -16.85 -39.67
CA PRO A 269 -9.13 -18.26 -39.29
C PRO A 269 -8.07 -18.57 -38.21
N ALA A 270 -8.39 -19.48 -37.30
CA ALA A 270 -7.44 -19.96 -36.30
C ALA A 270 -6.19 -20.56 -36.97
N ARG A 271 -5.00 -20.13 -36.55
CA ARG A 271 -3.74 -20.70 -37.03
C ARG A 271 -3.63 -22.14 -36.56
N ILE A 272 -3.40 -23.06 -37.50
CA ILE A 272 -3.01 -24.43 -37.19
C ILE A 272 -1.63 -24.39 -36.53
N SER A 273 -1.53 -24.89 -35.30
CA SER A 273 -0.28 -24.90 -34.57
C SER A 273 0.77 -25.76 -35.27
N ALA A 274 2.06 -25.48 -35.02
CA ALA A 274 3.14 -26.30 -35.56
C ALA A 274 3.02 -27.79 -35.18
N SER A 275 2.41 -28.09 -34.02
CA SER A 275 2.18 -29.45 -33.56
C SER A 275 1.03 -30.12 -34.33
N GLU A 276 -0.08 -29.43 -34.55
CA GLU A 276 -1.20 -29.94 -35.36
C GLU A 276 -0.77 -30.15 -36.81
N MET A 277 0.06 -29.26 -37.37
CA MET A 277 0.67 -29.45 -38.68
C MET A 277 1.53 -30.72 -38.72
N GLN A 278 2.39 -30.92 -37.71
CA GLN A 278 3.23 -32.12 -37.63
C GLN A 278 2.40 -33.40 -37.48
N GLN A 279 1.32 -33.38 -36.70
CA GLN A 279 0.41 -34.51 -36.56
C GLN A 279 -0.32 -34.81 -37.88
N ALA A 280 -0.79 -33.77 -38.58
CA ALA A 280 -1.42 -33.91 -39.88
C ALA A 280 -0.45 -34.47 -40.93
N LEU A 281 0.79 -33.97 -40.99
CA LEU A 281 1.84 -34.51 -41.85
C LEU A 281 2.15 -35.98 -41.52
N ALA A 282 2.29 -36.31 -40.24
CA ALA A 282 2.57 -37.67 -39.79
C ALA A 282 1.44 -38.65 -40.14
N ALA A 283 0.18 -38.21 -40.07
CA ALA A 283 -0.99 -39.00 -40.44
C ALA A 283 -1.08 -39.28 -41.96
N HIS A 284 -0.42 -38.47 -42.81
CA HIS A 284 -0.49 -38.56 -44.27
C HIS A 284 0.79 -39.10 -44.92
N VAL A 285 1.66 -39.75 -44.14
CA VAL A 285 2.85 -40.43 -44.68
C VAL A 285 2.43 -41.69 -45.44
N LYS A 286 2.70 -41.74 -46.75
CA LYS A 286 2.45 -42.90 -47.62
C LYS A 286 3.76 -43.26 -48.33
N ASN A 287 4.18 -44.54 -48.24
CA ASN A 287 5.40 -45.06 -48.90
C ASN A 287 6.69 -44.25 -48.61
N GLY A 288 6.86 -43.75 -47.39
CA GLY A 288 8.03 -42.96 -47.00
C GLY A 288 8.05 -41.52 -47.54
N GLN A 289 6.93 -41.03 -48.07
CA GLN A 289 6.74 -39.68 -48.56
C GLN A 289 5.51 -39.04 -47.93
N VAL A 290 5.48 -37.71 -47.88
CA VAL A 290 4.35 -36.90 -47.41
C VAL A 290 4.26 -35.65 -48.28
N GLY A 291 3.07 -35.36 -48.84
CA GLY A 291 2.89 -34.23 -49.77
C GLY A 291 3.81 -34.26 -50.99
N GLY A 292 4.22 -35.45 -51.45
CA GLY A 292 5.16 -35.61 -52.58
C GLY A 292 6.64 -35.41 -52.24
N LEU A 293 6.99 -35.15 -50.98
CA LEU A 293 8.37 -34.99 -50.50
C LEU A 293 8.83 -36.19 -49.65
N PRO A 294 10.12 -36.57 -49.67
CA PRO A 294 10.65 -37.65 -48.83
C PRO A 294 10.56 -37.31 -47.34
N LEU A 295 10.24 -38.31 -46.50
CA LEU A 295 10.17 -38.15 -45.04
C LEU A 295 11.47 -37.60 -44.44
N ALA A 296 12.62 -37.93 -45.04
CA ALA A 296 13.93 -37.43 -44.62
C ALA A 296 14.09 -35.90 -44.76
N ALA A 297 13.30 -35.25 -45.62
CA ALA A 297 13.30 -33.80 -45.79
C ALA A 297 12.47 -33.07 -44.73
N MET A 298 11.68 -33.78 -43.91
CA MET A 298 10.79 -33.18 -42.91
C MET A 298 11.52 -32.62 -41.67
N SER A 299 12.84 -32.80 -41.58
CA SER A 299 13.69 -32.12 -40.59
C SER A 299 13.85 -30.62 -40.91
N ASP A 300 13.69 -30.22 -42.18
CA ASP A 300 13.73 -28.83 -42.62
C ASP A 300 12.33 -28.18 -42.45
N PRO A 301 12.21 -27.07 -41.68
CA PRO A 301 10.94 -26.34 -41.53
C PRO A 301 10.30 -25.92 -42.85
N VAL A 302 11.08 -25.49 -43.84
CA VAL A 302 10.58 -25.00 -45.13
C VAL A 302 9.96 -26.15 -45.93
N LYS A 303 10.63 -27.31 -45.94
CA LYS A 303 10.13 -28.52 -46.62
C LYS A 303 8.86 -29.08 -45.97
N ARG A 304 8.70 -28.92 -44.65
CA ARG A 304 7.45 -29.30 -43.96
C ARG A 304 6.27 -28.43 -44.38
N GLU A 305 6.49 -27.13 -44.55
CA GLU A 305 5.45 -26.22 -45.03
C GLU A 305 5.08 -26.51 -46.49
N GLU A 306 6.06 -26.78 -47.36
CA GLU A 306 5.81 -27.22 -48.74
C GLU A 306 4.99 -28.52 -48.80
N ALA A 307 5.35 -29.54 -48.01
CA ALA A 307 4.60 -30.81 -47.96
C ALA A 307 3.18 -30.61 -47.45
N TYR A 308 2.99 -29.73 -46.46
CA TYR A 308 1.67 -29.43 -45.93
C TYR A 308 0.80 -28.69 -46.95
N ALA A 309 1.37 -27.69 -47.64
CA ALA A 309 0.69 -26.94 -48.69
C ALA A 309 0.26 -27.85 -49.86
N ALA A 310 1.10 -28.83 -50.24
CA ALA A 310 0.76 -29.81 -51.27
C ALA A 310 -0.43 -30.71 -50.85
N LEU A 311 -0.47 -31.16 -49.60
CA LEU A 311 -1.61 -31.93 -49.06
C LEU A 311 -2.88 -31.08 -48.96
N ALA A 312 -2.74 -29.80 -48.60
CA ALA A 312 -3.86 -28.87 -48.52
C ALA A 312 -4.45 -28.56 -49.91
N ALA A 313 -3.60 -28.41 -50.94
CA ALA A 313 -4.03 -28.24 -52.32
C ALA A 313 -4.74 -29.49 -52.89
N ALA A 314 -4.37 -30.68 -52.41
CA ALA A 314 -5.05 -31.94 -52.72
C ALA A 314 -6.36 -32.15 -51.92
N GLY A 315 -6.69 -31.26 -50.99
CA GLY A 315 -7.86 -31.38 -50.10
C GLY A 315 -7.73 -32.44 -49.01
N GLU A 316 -6.53 -32.98 -48.77
CA GLU A 316 -6.28 -34.03 -47.76
C GLU A 316 -6.12 -33.45 -46.34
N VAL A 317 -5.68 -32.19 -46.21
CA VAL A 317 -5.60 -31.47 -44.93
C VAL A 317 -6.23 -30.07 -45.05
N PRO A 318 -6.68 -29.45 -43.95
CA PRO A 318 -7.21 -28.09 -44.00
C PRO A 318 -6.20 -27.09 -44.58
N GLN A 319 -6.67 -26.08 -45.30
CA GLN A 319 -5.80 -25.00 -45.76
C GLN A 319 -5.23 -24.24 -44.56
N ARG A 320 -3.92 -24.06 -44.55
CA ARG A 320 -3.20 -23.25 -43.56
C ARG A 320 -2.82 -21.93 -44.20
N LEU A 321 -3.13 -20.83 -43.51
CA LEU A 321 -2.56 -19.53 -43.86
C LEU A 321 -1.05 -19.53 -43.66
N THR A 322 -0.33 -19.06 -44.66
CA THR A 322 1.10 -18.75 -44.58
C THR A 322 1.33 -17.55 -43.65
N ASN A 323 2.56 -17.39 -43.14
CA ASN A 323 2.90 -16.24 -42.30
C ASN A 323 2.71 -14.92 -43.06
N ALA A 324 3.03 -14.88 -44.35
CA ALA A 324 2.85 -13.70 -45.19
C ALA A 324 1.36 -13.34 -45.39
N GLU A 325 0.48 -14.32 -45.54
CA GLU A 325 -0.97 -14.08 -45.60
C GLU A 325 -1.52 -13.60 -44.26
N ALA A 326 -0.99 -14.12 -43.15
CA ALA A 326 -1.37 -13.68 -41.82
C ALA A 326 -0.88 -12.25 -41.51
N GLU A 327 0.33 -11.88 -41.94
CA GLU A 327 0.85 -10.52 -41.90
C GLU A 327 0.02 -9.57 -42.76
N ALA A 328 -0.40 -10.01 -43.95
CA ALA A 328 -1.29 -9.23 -44.82
C ALA A 328 -2.66 -8.99 -44.18
N LEU A 329 -3.26 -10.00 -43.52
CA LEU A 329 -4.52 -9.82 -42.78
C LEU A 329 -4.36 -8.85 -41.61
N VAL A 330 -3.26 -8.94 -40.86
CA VAL A 330 -2.96 -7.99 -39.78
C VAL A 330 -2.76 -6.57 -40.32
N ALA A 331 -2.14 -6.41 -41.50
CA ALA A 331 -1.92 -5.12 -42.12
C ALA A 331 -3.21 -4.48 -42.67
N ASP A 332 -4.20 -5.28 -43.03
CA ASP A 332 -5.50 -4.82 -43.55
C ASP A 332 -6.44 -4.30 -42.45
N HIS A 333 -6.17 -4.66 -41.18
CA HIS A 333 -6.99 -4.28 -40.04
C HIS A 333 -6.32 -3.22 -39.15
N GLN A 334 -7.16 -2.42 -38.48
CA GLN A 334 -6.70 -1.46 -37.48
C GLN A 334 -6.95 -1.96 -36.07
N PHE A 335 -6.02 -1.65 -35.17
CA PHE A 335 -6.08 -2.02 -33.77
C PHE A 335 -6.12 -0.75 -32.95
N ALA A 336 -7.03 -0.67 -32.00
CA ALA A 336 -7.10 0.48 -31.11
C ALA A 336 -7.56 0.09 -29.71
N ASP A 337 -7.02 0.78 -28.71
CA ASP A 337 -7.58 0.79 -27.37
C ASP A 337 -8.72 1.82 -27.35
N ILE A 338 -9.93 1.38 -27.02
CA ILE A 338 -11.15 2.20 -26.98
C ILE A 338 -11.57 2.37 -25.53
N TYR A 339 -11.86 3.59 -25.09
CA TYR A 339 -12.39 3.82 -23.75
C TYR A 339 -13.76 3.15 -23.58
N ALA A 340 -14.01 2.64 -22.37
CA ALA A 340 -15.33 2.14 -21.99
C ALA A 340 -16.36 3.28 -21.91
N GLU A 341 -15.91 4.48 -21.56
CA GLU A 341 -16.72 5.71 -21.61
C GLU A 341 -16.80 6.24 -23.06
N PRO A 342 -18.01 6.34 -23.64
CA PRO A 342 -18.18 6.82 -25.01
C PRO A 342 -17.93 8.33 -25.17
N ASP A 343 -18.08 9.13 -24.11
CA ASP A 343 -17.95 10.58 -24.21
C ASP A 343 -16.48 11.05 -24.02
N PRO A 344 -15.86 11.68 -25.04
CA PRO A 344 -14.47 12.11 -24.96
C PRO A 344 -14.24 13.26 -23.98
N GLU A 345 -15.22 14.13 -23.73
CA GLU A 345 -15.08 15.24 -22.77
C GLU A 345 -15.03 14.70 -21.34
N VAL A 346 -15.87 13.71 -21.03
CA VAL A 346 -15.89 13.02 -19.73
C VAL A 346 -14.57 12.29 -19.49
N THR A 347 -14.07 11.56 -20.48
CA THR A 347 -12.78 10.87 -20.38
C THR A 347 -11.62 11.84 -20.20
N ALA A 348 -11.57 12.93 -20.97
CA ALA A 348 -10.54 13.94 -20.85
C ALA A 348 -10.51 14.60 -19.46
N ALA A 349 -11.69 14.92 -18.90
CA ALA A 349 -11.82 15.44 -17.54
C ALA A 349 -11.36 14.40 -16.49
N ALA A 350 -11.73 13.13 -16.65
CA ALA A 350 -11.31 12.05 -15.76
C ALA A 350 -9.80 11.82 -15.78
N GLU A 351 -9.16 11.81 -16.95
CA GLU A 351 -7.70 11.69 -17.09
C GLU A 351 -6.97 12.88 -16.48
N ALA A 352 -7.45 14.10 -16.71
CA ALA A 352 -6.88 15.31 -16.13
C ALA A 352 -6.96 15.27 -14.60
N ALA A 353 -8.10 14.87 -14.05
CA ALA A 353 -8.30 14.70 -12.61
C ALA A 353 -7.40 13.60 -12.03
N LEU A 354 -7.33 12.41 -12.64
CA LEU A 354 -6.45 11.33 -12.21
C LEU A 354 -4.97 11.72 -12.27
N THR A 355 -4.56 12.46 -13.30
CA THR A 355 -3.19 12.98 -13.44
C THR A 355 -2.86 14.01 -12.35
N ARG A 356 -3.79 14.91 -12.03
CA ARG A 356 -3.63 15.88 -10.93
C ARG A 356 -3.49 15.16 -9.59
N VAL A 357 -4.37 14.19 -9.33
CA VAL A 357 -4.36 13.39 -8.11
C VAL A 357 -3.06 12.59 -7.99
N SER A 358 -2.63 11.90 -9.04
CA SER A 358 -1.40 11.08 -9.02
C SER A 358 -0.14 11.93 -8.82
N ARG A 359 -0.04 13.11 -9.47
CA ARG A 359 1.07 14.06 -9.25
C ARG A 359 1.10 14.58 -7.81
N THR A 360 -0.05 14.94 -7.27
CA THR A 360 -0.15 15.43 -5.89
C THR A 360 0.25 14.34 -4.89
N VAL A 361 -0.23 13.12 -5.09
CA VAL A 361 0.09 11.96 -4.26
C VAL A 361 1.56 11.59 -4.36
N ALA A 362 2.13 11.57 -5.57
CA ALA A 362 3.56 11.31 -5.77
C ALA A 362 4.41 12.38 -5.07
N GLY A 363 4.00 13.65 -5.12
CA GLY A 363 4.63 14.73 -4.36
C GLY A 363 4.59 14.49 -2.85
N MET A 364 3.42 14.10 -2.33
CA MET A 364 3.23 13.77 -0.91
C MET A 364 4.04 12.54 -0.48
N GLN A 365 4.08 11.48 -1.28
CA GLN A 365 4.92 10.30 -1.04
C GLN A 365 6.41 10.65 -1.04
N THR A 366 6.84 11.60 -1.89
CA THR A 366 8.22 12.09 -1.88
C THR A 366 8.54 12.84 -0.59
N VAL A 367 7.60 13.66 -0.10
CA VAL A 367 7.74 14.33 1.21
C VAL A 367 7.81 13.32 2.34
N ASP A 368 6.93 12.32 2.34
CA ASP A 368 6.92 11.24 3.34
C ASP A 368 8.24 10.46 3.34
N LEU A 369 8.73 10.07 2.16
CA LEU A 369 10.06 9.45 1.99
C LEU A 369 11.19 10.34 2.51
N GLY A 370 11.11 11.65 2.29
CA GLY A 370 12.07 12.63 2.79
C GLY A 370 12.07 12.73 4.32
N LEU A 371 10.88 12.73 4.94
CA LEU A 371 10.74 12.70 6.40
C LEU A 371 11.28 11.39 7.00
N ASP A 372 11.04 10.27 6.32
CA ASP A 372 11.58 8.96 6.68
C ASP A 372 13.10 8.92 6.60
N ALA A 373 13.68 9.47 5.53
CA ALA A 373 15.12 9.61 5.35
C ALA A 373 15.74 10.52 6.43
N LEU A 374 15.10 11.64 6.75
CA LEU A 374 15.54 12.56 7.80
C LEU A 374 15.51 11.90 9.18
N SER A 375 14.46 11.14 9.47
CA SER A 375 14.35 10.35 10.70
C SER A 375 15.48 9.33 10.80
N LEU A 376 15.75 8.58 9.73
CA LEU A 376 16.82 7.58 9.72
C LEU A 376 18.20 8.22 9.86
N ALA A 377 18.43 9.34 9.17
CA ALA A 377 19.65 10.13 9.31
C ALA A 377 19.87 10.61 10.76
N SER A 378 18.80 10.97 11.47
CA SER A 378 18.87 11.40 12.86
C SER A 378 19.25 10.26 13.81
N ILE A 379 18.71 9.07 13.57
CA ILE A 379 19.07 7.84 14.30
C ILE A 379 20.56 7.54 14.10
N TYR A 380 21.02 7.55 12.84
CA TYR A 380 22.43 7.29 12.52
C TYR A 380 23.36 8.36 13.07
N PHE A 381 22.97 9.62 13.01
CA PHE A 381 23.75 10.70 13.60
C PHE A 381 23.85 10.55 15.13
N LEU A 382 22.74 10.27 15.81
CA LEU A 382 22.72 10.11 17.26
C LEU A 382 23.53 8.88 17.72
N ALA A 383 23.49 7.78 16.96
CA ALA A 383 24.32 6.60 17.21
C ALA A 383 25.81 6.88 16.94
N ALA A 384 26.13 7.65 15.89
CA ALA A 384 27.49 7.92 15.44
C ALA A 384 28.20 9.06 16.16
N ILE A 385 27.49 10.05 16.72
CA ILE A 385 28.12 11.26 17.27
C ILE A 385 29.09 10.93 18.43
N GLY A 386 28.75 9.97 19.29
CA GLY A 386 29.64 9.53 20.37
C GLY A 386 30.91 8.87 19.84
N LEU A 387 30.78 8.06 18.77
CA LEU A 387 31.91 7.45 18.08
C LEU A 387 32.76 8.49 17.34
N ALA A 388 32.14 9.52 16.75
CA ALA A 388 32.84 10.62 16.09
C ALA A 388 33.70 11.42 17.09
N ILE A 389 33.21 11.62 18.32
CA ILE A 389 33.94 12.29 19.39
C ILE A 389 35.15 11.46 19.83
N THR A 390 34.95 10.17 20.16
CA THR A 390 36.04 9.33 20.63
C THR A 390 37.11 9.14 19.56
N PHE A 391 36.70 8.91 18.32
CA PHE A 391 37.62 8.74 17.20
C PHE A 391 38.33 10.04 16.81
N GLY A 392 37.61 11.17 16.85
CA GLY A 392 38.18 12.48 16.53
C GLY A 392 39.22 12.98 17.54
N VAL A 393 39.08 12.61 18.82
CA VAL A 393 40.02 13.04 19.87
C VAL A 393 41.23 12.10 19.98
N MET A 394 41.00 10.79 19.97
CA MET A 394 42.05 9.81 20.29
C MET A 394 42.59 9.05 19.07
N GLY A 395 41.91 9.10 17.92
CA GLY A 395 42.29 8.29 16.75
C GLY A 395 42.10 6.78 16.95
N VAL A 396 41.32 6.37 17.96
CA VAL A 396 41.08 4.97 18.34
C VAL A 396 39.71 4.50 17.88
N ILE A 397 39.67 3.43 17.09
CA ILE A 397 38.42 2.79 16.67
C ILE A 397 37.89 1.96 17.84
N ASN A 398 36.65 2.25 18.29
CA ASN A 398 35.99 1.53 19.38
C ASN A 398 34.83 0.67 18.85
N MET A 399 35.04 -0.64 18.70
CA MET A 399 33.98 -1.57 18.30
C MET A 399 32.96 -1.86 19.42
N ALA A 400 33.34 -1.65 20.69
CA ALA A 400 32.41 -1.80 21.82
C ALA A 400 31.41 -0.65 21.92
N HIS A 401 31.50 0.39 21.08
CA HIS A 401 30.58 1.53 21.09
C HIS A 401 29.11 1.12 20.95
N GLY A 402 28.82 0.11 20.11
CA GLY A 402 27.48 -0.45 19.97
C GLY A 402 26.92 -0.99 21.29
N GLU A 403 27.76 -1.56 22.14
CA GLU A 403 27.31 -2.09 23.43
C GLU A 403 27.01 -1.02 24.46
N PHE A 404 27.59 0.19 24.33
CA PHE A 404 27.15 1.33 25.13
C PHE A 404 25.75 1.80 24.73
N ILE A 405 25.39 1.69 23.44
CA ILE A 405 24.01 1.91 22.97
C ILE A 405 23.08 0.86 23.61
N THR A 406 23.44 -0.43 23.55
CA THR A 406 22.68 -1.51 24.18
C THR A 406 22.50 -1.29 25.69
N MET A 407 23.57 -0.90 26.39
CA MET A 407 23.56 -0.62 27.82
C MET A 407 22.63 0.54 28.18
N GLY A 408 22.59 1.59 27.35
CA GLY A 408 21.65 2.70 27.49
C GLY A 408 20.19 2.26 27.32
N ALA A 409 19.90 1.47 26.30
CA ALA A 409 18.57 0.92 26.06
C ALA A 409 18.08 0.06 27.24
N TYR A 410 18.94 -0.82 27.77
CA TYR A 410 18.64 -1.61 28.96
C TYR A 410 18.50 -0.76 30.22
N THR A 411 19.24 0.35 30.34
CA THR A 411 19.05 1.28 31.46
C THR A 411 17.63 1.85 31.43
N GLY A 412 17.13 2.25 30.25
CA GLY A 412 15.74 2.69 30.08
C GLY A 412 14.73 1.61 30.51
N TYR A 413 14.95 0.37 30.07
CA TYR A 413 14.08 -0.75 30.43
C TYR A 413 14.07 -1.03 31.94
N VAL A 414 15.25 -1.04 32.57
CA VAL A 414 15.38 -1.26 34.01
C VAL A 414 14.69 -0.15 34.80
N VAL A 415 14.81 1.12 34.39
CA VAL A 415 14.11 2.22 35.07
C VAL A 415 12.59 2.05 35.00
N GLN A 416 12.05 1.56 33.87
CA GLN A 416 10.61 1.28 33.74
C GLN A 416 10.12 0.14 34.63
N LEU A 417 10.99 -0.77 35.09
CA LEU A 417 10.62 -1.79 36.07
C LEU A 417 10.36 -1.20 37.47
N PHE A 418 11.00 -0.08 37.79
CA PHE A 418 10.90 0.57 39.11
C PHE A 418 10.00 1.81 39.11
N VAL A 419 9.85 2.48 37.96
CA VAL A 419 9.04 3.68 37.79
C VAL A 419 7.89 3.38 36.83
N PRO A 420 6.66 3.15 37.34
CA PRO A 420 5.50 2.82 36.51
C PRO A 420 5.06 3.95 35.56
N ASP A 421 5.39 5.20 35.87
CA ASP A 421 5.10 6.35 35.01
C ASP A 421 6.09 6.41 33.84
N TYR A 422 5.60 6.15 32.63
CA TYR A 422 6.41 6.13 31.42
C TYR A 422 7.03 7.50 31.08
N THR A 423 6.42 8.61 31.47
CA THR A 423 7.01 9.94 31.23
C THR A 423 8.15 10.20 32.21
N LEU A 424 7.92 9.93 33.49
CA LEU A 424 8.93 10.11 34.52
C LEU A 424 10.11 9.15 34.32
N SER A 425 9.84 7.90 33.91
CA SER A 425 10.86 6.89 33.64
C SER A 425 11.84 7.33 32.55
N ILE A 426 11.38 7.97 31.45
CA ILE A 426 12.28 8.48 30.39
C ILE A 426 13.11 9.65 30.89
N LEU A 427 12.51 10.57 31.64
CA LEU A 427 13.22 11.72 32.22
C LEU A 427 14.34 11.30 33.17
N ILE A 428 14.16 10.19 33.89
CA ILE A 428 15.18 9.61 34.77
C ILE A 428 16.16 8.74 33.97
N ALA A 429 15.67 7.99 32.98
CA ALA A 429 16.47 7.07 32.17
C ALA A 429 17.53 7.80 31.36
N LEU A 430 17.24 8.98 30.80
CA LEU A 430 18.22 9.72 29.96
C LEU A 430 19.48 10.12 30.76
N PRO A 431 19.39 10.83 31.91
CA PRO A 431 20.56 11.11 32.75
C PRO A 431 21.23 9.85 33.31
N LEU A 432 20.45 8.83 33.69
CA LEU A 432 21.01 7.62 34.27
C LEU A 432 21.76 6.79 33.23
N ALA A 433 21.22 6.66 32.02
CA ALA A 433 21.88 6.00 30.90
C ALA A 433 23.20 6.70 30.58
N PHE A 434 23.21 8.04 30.57
CA PHE A 434 24.44 8.81 30.42
C PHE A 434 25.45 8.50 31.53
N ALA A 435 25.04 8.55 32.80
CA ALA A 435 25.94 8.34 33.93
C ALA A 435 26.54 6.92 33.94
N ILE A 436 25.72 5.90 33.69
CA ILE A 436 26.15 4.50 33.66
C ILE A 436 27.11 4.26 32.50
N THR A 437 26.76 4.69 31.29
CA THR A 437 27.60 4.46 30.11
C THR A 437 28.84 5.35 30.11
N PHE A 438 28.79 6.56 30.68
CA PHE A 438 29.96 7.39 30.95
C PHE A 438 30.93 6.68 31.89
N GLY A 439 30.43 6.14 33.01
CA GLY A 439 31.23 5.39 33.97
C GLY A 439 31.85 4.13 33.34
N ALA A 440 31.06 3.38 32.57
CA ALA A 440 31.53 2.20 31.84
C ALA A 440 32.60 2.56 30.78
N GLY A 441 32.41 3.67 30.07
CA GLY A 441 33.39 4.20 29.12
C GLY A 441 34.70 4.60 29.81
N VAL A 442 34.63 5.32 30.92
CA VAL A 442 35.81 5.68 31.73
C VAL A 442 36.52 4.43 32.25
N ALA A 443 35.78 3.43 32.71
CA ALA A 443 36.37 2.16 33.15
C ALA A 443 37.09 1.45 32.00
N MET A 444 36.48 1.38 30.82
CA MET A 444 37.09 0.76 29.65
C MET A 444 38.34 1.51 29.17
N GLU A 445 38.30 2.84 29.19
CA GLU A 445 39.47 3.67 28.86
C GLU A 445 40.62 3.38 29.82
N ARG A 446 40.35 3.39 31.13
CA ARG A 446 41.37 3.24 32.17
C ARG A 446 41.97 1.85 32.25
N LEU A 447 41.15 0.83 32.08
CA LEU A 447 41.57 -0.56 32.25
C LEU A 447 42.19 -1.15 30.98
N VAL A 448 41.82 -0.65 29.80
CA VAL A 448 42.21 -1.26 28.53
C VAL A 448 42.84 -0.25 27.57
N ILE A 449 42.09 0.78 27.17
CA ILE A 449 42.48 1.63 26.03
C ILE A 449 43.75 2.43 26.31
N ARG A 450 43.94 2.90 27.56
CA ARG A 450 45.11 3.68 27.94
C ARG A 450 46.44 2.97 27.65
N TYR A 451 46.45 1.64 27.73
CA TYR A 451 47.63 0.82 27.48
C TYR A 451 47.88 0.59 25.97
N LEU A 452 46.90 0.90 25.12
CA LEU A 452 46.90 0.55 23.70
C LEU A 452 46.84 1.77 22.75
N TYR A 453 46.89 3.01 23.26
CA TYR A 453 46.78 4.23 22.43
C TYR A 453 47.71 4.27 21.20
N LYS A 454 48.90 3.69 21.28
CA LYS A 454 49.88 3.68 20.19
C LYS A 454 49.74 2.48 19.25
N ARG A 455 48.71 1.65 19.45
CA ARG A 455 48.52 0.34 18.79
C ARG A 455 47.08 0.22 18.28
N PRO A 456 46.74 0.87 17.15
CA PRO A 456 45.36 0.98 16.69
C PRO A 456 44.71 -0.37 16.36
N LEU A 457 45.46 -1.30 15.75
CA LEU A 457 44.96 -2.65 15.44
C LEU A 457 44.68 -3.47 16.70
N GLU A 458 45.57 -3.39 17.70
CA GLU A 458 45.37 -4.08 18.99
C GLU A 458 44.17 -3.49 19.74
N THR A 459 43.95 -2.18 19.65
CA THR A 459 42.79 -1.54 20.28
C THR A 459 41.48 -1.96 19.60
N LEU A 460 41.48 -2.10 18.28
CA LEU A 460 40.33 -2.62 17.54
C LEU A 460 39.99 -4.06 18.00
N LEU A 461 40.99 -4.93 18.09
CA LEU A 461 40.81 -6.31 18.55
C LEU A 461 40.33 -6.37 20.01
N ALA A 462 40.91 -5.55 20.89
CA ALA A 462 40.54 -5.49 22.30
C ALA A 462 39.09 -5.01 22.48
N THR A 463 38.69 -3.94 21.78
CA THR A 463 37.32 -3.42 21.86
C THR A 463 36.31 -4.38 21.24
N PHE A 464 36.67 -5.13 20.20
CA PHE A 464 35.83 -6.21 19.67
C PHE A 464 35.64 -7.35 20.69
N GLY A 465 36.70 -7.78 21.37
CA GLY A 465 36.62 -8.77 22.45
C GLY A 465 35.73 -8.32 23.61
N ILE A 466 35.83 -7.03 24.00
CA ILE A 466 34.96 -6.43 25.02
C ILE A 466 33.50 -6.40 24.53
N SER A 467 33.25 -6.10 23.25
CA SER A 467 31.91 -6.13 22.67
C SER A 467 31.26 -7.50 22.86
N ILE A 468 31.97 -8.58 22.52
CA ILE A 468 31.48 -9.96 22.70
C ILE A 468 31.21 -10.25 24.19
N ALA A 469 32.12 -9.83 25.08
CA ALA A 469 31.95 -10.04 26.52
C ALA A 469 30.72 -9.30 27.08
N LEU A 470 30.50 -8.05 26.68
CA LEU A 470 29.32 -7.26 27.07
C LEU A 470 28.04 -7.84 26.47
N GLN A 471 28.06 -8.24 25.20
CA GLN A 471 26.93 -8.90 24.54
C GLN A 471 26.51 -10.16 25.31
N GLN A 472 27.47 -11.00 25.71
CA GLN A 472 27.21 -12.20 26.51
C GLN A 472 26.72 -11.83 27.92
N LEU A 473 27.26 -10.77 28.52
CA LEU A 473 26.80 -10.28 29.82
C LEU A 473 25.32 -9.85 29.75
N PHE A 474 24.91 -9.13 28.71
CA PHE A 474 23.51 -8.76 28.49
C PHE A 474 22.62 -9.99 28.30
N LYS A 475 23.06 -10.98 27.53
CA LYS A 475 22.35 -12.27 27.38
C LYS A 475 22.16 -12.99 28.71
N ASN A 476 23.18 -12.97 29.58
CA ASN A 476 23.12 -13.61 30.89
C ASN A 476 22.17 -12.88 31.86
N ILE A 477 22.14 -11.55 31.84
CA ILE A 477 21.33 -10.73 32.77
C ILE A 477 19.86 -10.63 32.29
N PHE A 478 19.64 -10.31 31.02
CA PHE A 478 18.33 -9.96 30.47
C PHE A 478 17.69 -11.05 29.61
N GLY A 479 18.48 -12.04 29.19
CA GLY A 479 18.09 -13.09 28.25
C GLY A 479 18.36 -12.74 26.79
N THR A 480 17.93 -13.63 25.89
CA THR A 480 18.02 -13.46 24.43
C THR A 480 16.75 -12.87 23.82
N GLN A 481 15.67 -12.78 24.60
CA GLN A 481 14.39 -12.26 24.14
C GLN A 481 14.39 -10.72 24.09
N ALA A 482 13.66 -10.18 23.13
CA ALA A 482 13.43 -8.75 23.01
C ALA A 482 12.64 -8.23 24.23
N ARG A 483 13.16 -7.18 24.87
CA ARG A 483 12.49 -6.45 25.95
C ARG A 483 11.84 -5.17 25.39
N PRO A 484 10.55 -4.94 25.64
CA PRO A 484 9.90 -3.71 25.19
C PRO A 484 10.31 -2.54 26.08
N LEU A 485 10.69 -1.42 25.47
CA LEU A 485 10.77 -0.13 26.14
C LEU A 485 9.54 0.67 25.74
N THR A 486 8.60 0.86 26.66
CA THR A 486 7.29 1.41 26.35
C THR A 486 7.35 2.94 26.29
N SER A 487 6.77 3.53 25.25
CA SER A 487 6.65 4.98 25.11
C SER A 487 5.52 5.54 25.98
N PRO A 488 5.65 6.77 26.51
CA PRO A 488 4.57 7.48 27.18
C PRO A 488 3.48 7.95 26.18
N PRO A 489 2.27 8.28 26.67
CA PRO A 489 1.13 8.63 25.80
C PRO A 489 1.38 9.80 24.84
N TRP A 490 2.25 10.75 25.19
CA TRP A 490 2.58 11.88 24.31
C TRP A 490 3.57 11.53 23.18
N LEU A 491 4.24 10.37 23.26
CA LEU A 491 5.04 9.78 22.18
C LEU A 491 4.28 8.71 21.39
N GLU A 492 3.09 8.32 21.84
CA GLU A 492 2.26 7.34 21.15
C GLU A 492 1.59 7.95 19.92
N GLY A 493 1.49 7.15 18.86
CA GLY A 493 0.84 7.54 17.61
C GLY A 493 1.76 8.30 16.64
N ALA A 494 1.12 9.08 15.77
CA ALA A 494 1.77 9.83 14.72
C ALA A 494 1.07 11.17 14.51
N TRP A 495 1.86 12.16 14.07
CA TRP A 495 1.33 13.37 13.49
C TRP A 495 0.91 13.06 12.04
N THR A 496 -0.39 13.03 11.79
CA THR A 496 -0.98 12.76 10.48
C THR A 496 -1.41 14.07 9.85
N LEU A 497 -0.75 14.48 8.77
CA LEU A 497 -1.15 15.66 8.01
C LEU A 497 -2.32 15.31 7.07
N ASN A 498 -2.26 14.13 6.47
CA ASN A 498 -3.29 13.53 5.61
C ASN A 498 -3.13 12.01 5.59
N ASP A 499 -3.91 11.31 4.76
CA ASP A 499 -3.86 9.84 4.64
C ASP A 499 -2.54 9.29 4.04
N VAL A 500 -1.67 10.16 3.52
CA VAL A 500 -0.44 9.79 2.81
C VAL A 500 0.82 10.10 3.62
N VAL A 501 0.84 11.21 4.36
CA VAL A 501 2.00 11.73 5.08
C VAL A 501 1.74 11.63 6.57
N SER A 502 2.50 10.76 7.23
CA SER A 502 2.41 10.57 8.68
C SER A 502 3.79 10.31 9.28
N ILE A 503 4.10 11.00 10.37
CA ILE A 503 5.37 10.81 11.08
C ILE A 503 5.09 10.48 12.54
N SER A 504 5.67 9.36 13.03
CA SER A 504 5.54 8.98 14.43
C SER A 504 6.19 10.01 15.35
N TYR A 505 5.54 10.31 16.49
CA TYR A 505 6.09 11.24 17.48
C TYR A 505 7.46 10.78 18.02
N ILE A 506 7.72 9.46 18.09
CA ILE A 506 9.03 8.90 18.45
C ILE A 506 10.12 9.38 17.48
N ARG A 507 9.83 9.42 16.17
CA ARG A 507 10.79 9.87 15.15
C ARG A 507 11.09 11.36 15.28
N ILE A 508 10.06 12.17 15.54
CA ILE A 508 10.22 13.60 15.84
C ILE A 508 11.07 13.79 17.10
N ALA A 509 10.81 13.02 18.15
CA ALA A 509 11.56 13.10 19.40
C ALA A 509 13.04 12.75 19.21
N ILE A 510 13.36 11.72 18.40
CA ILE A 510 14.75 11.38 18.05
C ILE A 510 15.42 12.51 17.27
N PHE A 511 14.73 13.11 16.29
CA PHE A 511 15.25 14.27 15.55
C PHE A 511 15.54 15.45 16.47
N VAL A 512 14.62 15.79 17.37
CA VAL A 512 14.81 16.86 18.37
C VAL A 512 15.96 16.52 19.31
N LEU A 513 16.05 15.28 19.78
CA LEU A 513 17.13 14.83 20.66
C LEU A 513 18.50 14.93 19.96
N ALA A 514 18.58 14.54 18.68
CA ALA A 514 19.78 14.69 17.86
C ALA A 514 20.21 16.16 17.73
N LEU A 515 19.26 17.08 17.51
CA LEU A 515 19.53 18.53 17.49
C LEU A 515 19.99 19.05 18.85
N VAL A 516 19.37 18.60 19.95
CA VAL A 516 19.79 18.96 21.31
C VAL A 516 21.22 18.48 21.58
N PHE A 517 21.59 17.26 21.19
CA PHE A 517 22.97 16.78 21.33
C PHE A 517 23.96 17.52 20.45
N LEU A 518 23.58 17.84 19.21
CA LEU A 518 24.41 18.67 18.36
C LEU A 518 24.65 20.05 18.99
N ALA A 519 23.59 20.70 19.50
CA ALA A 519 23.70 21.98 20.18
C ALA A 519 24.54 21.88 21.46
N LEU A 520 24.33 20.85 22.29
CA LEU A 520 25.10 20.57 23.49
C LEU A 520 26.58 20.37 23.14
N TYR A 521 26.89 19.55 22.13
CA TYR A 521 28.25 19.34 21.66
C TYR A 521 28.90 20.65 21.21
N LEU A 522 28.21 21.44 20.37
CA LEU A 522 28.74 22.71 19.88
C LEU A 522 28.98 23.69 21.02
N TRP A 523 28.09 23.72 22.01
CA TRP A 523 28.26 24.53 23.21
C TRP A 523 29.46 24.07 24.04
N VAL A 524 29.57 22.78 24.35
CA VAL A 524 30.71 22.23 25.10
C VAL A 524 32.03 22.51 24.36
N MET A 525 32.13 22.22 23.07
CA MET A 525 33.38 22.38 22.34
C MET A 525 33.78 23.83 22.05
N ARG A 526 32.82 24.74 21.85
CA ARG A 526 33.13 26.14 21.50
C ARG A 526 33.17 27.09 22.69
N LYS A 527 32.43 26.80 23.77
CA LYS A 527 32.24 27.73 24.90
C LYS A 527 32.81 27.26 26.23
N THR A 528 33.17 25.98 26.40
CA THR A 528 33.67 25.47 27.69
C THR A 528 35.18 25.23 27.71
N ARG A 529 35.76 25.18 28.92
CA ARG A 529 37.18 24.86 29.14
C ARG A 529 37.54 23.46 28.62
N LEU A 530 36.66 22.47 28.83
CA LEU A 530 36.84 21.11 28.31
C LEU A 530 37.04 21.12 26.79
N GLY A 531 36.24 21.91 26.05
CA GLY A 531 36.36 22.04 24.60
C GLY A 531 37.68 22.71 24.14
N LEU A 532 38.21 23.62 24.94
CA LEU A 532 39.53 24.23 24.68
C LEU A 532 40.65 23.22 24.94
N GLU A 533 40.60 22.51 26.06
CA GLU A 533 41.59 21.50 26.46
C GLU A 533 41.60 20.31 25.49
N VAL A 534 40.43 19.81 25.08
CA VAL A 534 40.30 18.76 24.05
C VAL A 534 40.98 19.20 22.76
N ARG A 535 40.69 20.41 22.24
CA ARG A 535 41.32 20.90 21.01
C ARG A 535 42.83 21.06 21.16
N ALA A 536 43.31 21.58 22.29
CA ALA A 536 44.74 21.71 22.56
C ALA A 536 45.44 20.33 22.57
N VAL A 537 44.86 19.34 23.26
CA VAL A 537 45.39 17.97 23.32
C VAL A 537 45.37 17.30 21.95
N THR A 538 44.30 17.46 21.16
CA THR A 538 44.24 16.86 19.81
C THR A 538 45.26 17.44 18.82
N GLN A 539 45.66 18.70 19.00
CA GLN A 539 46.62 19.36 18.09
C GLN A 539 48.07 19.03 18.47
N ASN A 540 48.41 19.09 19.76
CA ASN A 540 49.75 18.76 20.25
C ASN A 540 49.68 18.32 21.72
N PRO A 541 49.58 17.01 22.00
CA PRO A 541 49.47 16.49 23.36
C PRO A 541 50.67 16.87 24.24
N SER A 542 51.88 16.88 23.66
CA SER A 542 53.12 17.19 24.40
C SER A 542 53.18 18.64 24.83
N MET A 543 52.80 19.58 23.95
CA MET A 543 52.73 21.00 24.29
C MET A 543 51.63 21.27 25.32
N ALA A 544 50.46 20.63 25.17
CA ALA A 544 49.37 20.75 26.14
C ALA A 544 49.80 20.27 27.54
N ALA A 545 50.55 19.17 27.62
CA ALA A 545 51.11 18.65 28.87
C ALA A 545 52.08 19.63 29.53
N SER A 546 52.97 20.27 28.74
CA SER A 546 53.88 21.30 29.24
C SER A 546 53.16 22.55 29.78
N MET A 547 51.94 22.82 29.30
CA MET A 547 51.08 23.91 29.77
C MET A 547 50.18 23.53 30.96
N GLY A 548 50.38 22.34 31.56
CA GLY A 548 49.65 21.88 32.73
C GLY A 548 48.32 21.17 32.45
N ILE A 549 47.96 20.94 31.19
CA ILE A 549 46.77 20.16 30.80
C ILE A 549 47.15 18.68 30.86
N ASN A 550 46.42 17.86 31.61
CA ASN A 550 46.69 16.42 31.69
C ASN A 550 46.01 15.66 30.53
N PRO A 551 46.74 15.18 29.50
CA PRO A 551 46.14 14.57 28.32
C PRO A 551 45.36 13.29 28.65
N ASP A 552 45.82 12.49 29.62
CA ASP A 552 45.13 11.27 30.05
C ASP A 552 43.76 11.57 30.65
N ARG A 553 43.63 12.66 31.42
CA ARG A 553 42.32 13.09 31.94
C ARG A 553 41.39 13.56 30.84
N ILE A 554 41.91 14.27 29.84
CA ILE A 554 41.11 14.75 28.71
C ILE A 554 40.63 13.58 27.84
N ASN A 555 41.50 12.62 27.55
CA ASN A 555 41.13 11.41 26.79
C ASN A 555 40.07 10.58 27.55
N MET A 556 40.26 10.38 28.86
CA MET A 556 39.28 9.71 29.71
C MET A 556 37.90 10.39 29.69
N LEU A 557 37.87 11.72 29.84
CA LEU A 557 36.62 12.48 29.81
C LEU A 557 35.97 12.47 28.43
N ALA A 558 36.77 12.58 27.37
CA ALA A 558 36.27 12.48 25.99
C ALA A 558 35.69 11.10 25.69
N PHE A 559 36.36 10.04 26.14
CA PHE A 559 35.89 8.66 26.00
C PHE A 559 34.57 8.44 26.76
N GLY A 560 34.54 8.80 28.05
CA GLY A 560 33.35 8.72 28.88
C GLY A 560 32.19 9.53 28.29
N PHE A 561 32.44 10.76 27.81
CA PHE A 561 31.41 11.59 27.20
C PHE A 561 30.83 10.98 25.92
N GLY A 562 31.69 10.41 25.07
CA GLY A 562 31.27 9.68 23.86
C GLY A 562 30.40 8.46 24.19
N SER A 563 30.81 7.65 25.17
CA SER A 563 30.03 6.51 25.68
C SER A 563 28.71 6.96 26.32
N GLY A 564 28.73 8.05 27.08
CA GLY A 564 27.56 8.68 27.71
C GLY A 564 26.48 9.04 26.69
N ILE A 565 26.88 9.70 25.59
CA ILE A 565 25.96 10.03 24.50
C ILE A 565 25.43 8.76 23.81
N ALA A 566 26.28 7.73 23.65
CA ALA A 566 25.85 6.44 23.12
C ALA A 566 24.75 5.81 23.99
N GLY A 567 24.85 5.91 25.32
CA GLY A 567 23.80 5.46 26.22
C GLY A 567 22.47 6.19 26.03
N ILE A 568 22.52 7.50 25.85
CA ILE A 568 21.32 8.30 25.56
C ILE A 568 20.72 7.91 24.20
N ALA A 569 21.56 7.72 23.18
CA ALA A 569 21.13 7.17 21.90
C ALA A 569 20.44 5.82 22.08
N GLY A 570 20.97 4.96 22.95
CA GLY A 570 20.38 3.68 23.34
C GLY A 570 18.95 3.79 23.83
N VAL A 571 18.65 4.71 24.75
CA VAL A 571 17.29 4.94 25.25
C VAL A 571 16.36 5.36 24.10
N ALA A 572 16.80 6.30 23.26
CA ALA A 572 16.00 6.83 22.17
C ALA A 572 15.71 5.78 21.08
N ILE A 573 16.74 5.02 20.69
CA ILE A 573 16.61 3.94 19.71
C ILE A 573 15.80 2.79 20.32
N GLY A 574 15.92 2.50 21.61
CA GLY A 574 15.10 1.49 22.31
C GLY A 574 13.61 1.82 22.34
N LEU A 575 13.22 3.10 22.26
CA LEU A 575 11.81 3.50 22.11
C LEU A 575 11.31 3.28 20.68
N PHE A 576 12.20 3.35 19.69
CA PHE A 576 11.88 3.17 18.27
C PHE A 576 11.94 1.70 17.83
N ALA A 577 12.91 0.95 18.35
CA ALA A 577 13.20 -0.45 18.03
C ALA A 577 13.25 -1.27 19.33
N LYS A 578 13.02 -2.57 19.24
CA LYS A 578 13.02 -3.43 20.42
C LYS A 578 14.41 -3.52 21.04
N VAL A 579 14.47 -3.55 22.38
CA VAL A 579 15.73 -3.73 23.09
C VAL A 579 16.13 -5.20 23.05
N THR A 580 17.22 -5.52 22.36
CA THR A 580 17.79 -6.86 22.29
C THR A 580 19.25 -6.83 22.72
N SER A 581 19.77 -7.97 23.16
CA SER A 581 21.17 -8.10 23.55
C SER A 581 22.15 -7.98 22.39
N GLU A 582 21.67 -7.97 21.14
CA GLU A 582 22.49 -7.88 19.92
C GLU A 582 22.28 -6.56 19.18
N MET A 583 21.38 -5.69 19.68
CA MET A 583 21.04 -4.40 19.08
C MET A 583 22.27 -3.54 18.78
N GLY A 584 23.28 -3.56 19.65
CA GLY A 584 24.53 -2.83 19.44
C GLY A 584 25.26 -3.19 18.14
N GLN A 585 25.18 -4.44 17.69
CA GLN A 585 25.79 -4.90 16.44
C GLN A 585 25.08 -4.33 15.20
N ASP A 586 23.76 -4.16 15.27
CA ASP A 586 22.98 -3.60 14.17
C ASP A 586 23.35 -2.13 13.90
N TYR A 587 23.67 -1.38 14.97
CA TYR A 587 23.97 0.06 14.88
C TYR A 587 25.46 0.39 14.81
N ILE A 588 26.38 -0.47 15.28
CA ILE A 588 27.82 -0.15 15.25
C ILE A 588 28.35 -0.02 13.82
N VAL A 589 27.95 -0.92 12.92
CA VAL A 589 28.38 -0.90 11.52
C VAL A 589 27.90 0.39 10.86
N GLN A 590 26.63 0.75 11.05
CA GLN A 590 26.04 2.00 10.53
C GLN A 590 26.69 3.25 11.13
N SER A 591 26.99 3.23 12.42
CA SER A 591 27.66 4.35 13.10
C SER A 591 29.07 4.55 12.57
N PHE A 592 29.82 3.46 12.38
CA PHE A 592 31.17 3.51 11.82
C PHE A 592 31.15 4.01 10.36
N MET A 593 30.28 3.43 9.52
CA MET A 593 30.06 3.88 8.15
C MET A 593 29.76 5.38 8.07
N THR A 594 28.90 5.86 8.97
CA THR A 594 28.53 7.28 9.08
C THR A 594 29.73 8.17 9.40
N VAL A 595 30.58 7.79 10.35
CA VAL A 595 31.78 8.56 10.70
C VAL A 595 32.81 8.55 9.57
N VAL A 596 33.04 7.39 8.95
CA VAL A 596 34.04 7.25 7.87
C VAL A 596 33.62 8.02 6.62
N VAL A 597 32.38 7.86 6.17
CA VAL A 597 31.82 8.61 5.04
C VAL A 597 31.83 10.11 5.35
N GLY A 598 31.42 10.49 6.55
CA GLY A 598 31.40 11.88 6.99
C GLY A 598 32.76 12.57 7.02
N GLY A 599 33.80 11.81 7.35
CA GLY A 599 35.13 12.33 7.64
C GLY A 599 35.44 12.16 9.11
N VAL A 600 36.47 11.37 9.37
CA VAL A 600 36.96 11.03 10.71
C VAL A 600 37.23 12.29 11.53
N GLY A 601 36.64 12.38 12.72
CA GLY A 601 36.85 13.49 13.65
C GLY A 601 36.17 14.81 13.29
N SER A 602 35.32 14.84 12.26
CA SER A 602 34.47 15.99 11.94
C SER A 602 33.01 15.69 12.27
N ILE A 603 32.44 16.35 13.27
CA ILE A 603 31.02 16.12 13.64
C ILE A 603 30.06 16.61 12.58
N PHE A 604 30.37 17.74 11.93
CA PHE A 604 29.63 18.18 10.75
C PHE A 604 29.78 17.19 9.59
N GLY A 605 30.94 16.54 9.50
CA GLY A 605 31.17 15.41 8.61
C GLY A 605 30.24 14.25 8.96
N THR A 606 30.19 13.84 10.22
CA THR A 606 29.29 12.78 10.72
C THR A 606 27.83 13.10 10.44
N LEU A 607 27.38 14.35 10.61
CA LEU A 607 26.02 14.79 10.26
C LEU A 607 25.75 14.66 8.75
N ALA A 608 26.69 15.12 7.91
CA ALA A 608 26.57 14.98 6.46
C ALA A 608 26.59 13.50 6.02
N GLY A 609 27.44 12.68 6.65
CA GLY A 609 27.52 11.24 6.42
C GLY A 609 26.23 10.53 6.82
N ALA A 610 25.65 10.86 7.97
CA ALA A 610 24.41 10.28 8.45
C ALA A 610 23.24 10.65 7.52
N THR A 611 23.23 11.90 7.05
CA THR A 611 22.25 12.38 6.07
C THR A 611 22.39 11.65 4.74
N LEU A 612 23.61 11.52 4.21
CA LEU A 612 23.87 10.81 2.96
C LEU A 612 23.46 9.33 3.06
N ILE A 613 23.86 8.65 4.13
CA ILE A 613 23.54 7.23 4.34
C ILE A 613 22.03 7.05 4.55
N GLY A 614 21.38 7.88 5.37
CA GLY A 614 19.94 7.79 5.63
C GLY A 614 19.10 8.01 4.37
N VAL A 615 19.44 9.04 3.57
CA VAL A 615 18.77 9.33 2.30
C VAL A 615 19.03 8.24 1.27
N LEU A 616 20.28 7.79 1.10
CA LEU A 616 20.61 6.75 0.15
C LEU A 616 19.92 5.43 0.51
N GLN A 617 19.87 5.08 1.79
CA GLN A 617 19.24 3.85 2.24
C GLN A 617 17.75 3.84 1.93
N LYS A 618 17.04 4.91 2.28
CA LYS A 618 15.61 5.04 1.99
C LYS A 618 15.32 5.14 0.50
N GLY A 619 16.20 5.78 -0.28
CA GLY A 619 16.11 5.81 -1.74
C GLY A 619 16.26 4.41 -2.36
N ILE A 620 17.21 3.60 -1.89
CA ILE A 620 17.40 2.23 -2.37
C ILE A 620 16.22 1.34 -1.97
N GLU A 621 15.72 1.46 -0.73
CA GLU A 621 14.53 0.74 -0.26
C GLU A 621 13.29 1.11 -1.09
N TRP A 622 13.14 2.37 -1.47
CA TRP A 622 12.03 2.83 -2.32
C TRP A 622 12.12 2.28 -3.75
N LEU A 623 13.32 2.17 -4.33
CA LEU A 623 13.54 1.57 -5.66
C LEU A 623 13.37 0.04 -5.66
N ASN A 624 13.66 -0.64 -4.55
CA ASN A 624 13.53 -2.09 -4.40
C ASN A 624 12.75 -2.49 -3.13
N PRO A 625 11.40 -2.27 -3.09
CA PRO A 625 10.59 -2.55 -1.91
C PRO A 625 10.57 -4.04 -1.50
N SER A 626 10.80 -4.94 -2.45
CA SER A 626 10.73 -6.40 -2.23
C SER A 626 11.98 -6.99 -1.58
N ASN A 627 13.10 -6.27 -1.51
CA ASN A 627 14.36 -6.80 -0.98
C ASN A 627 15.12 -5.77 -0.13
N THR A 628 14.69 -5.59 1.12
CA THR A 628 15.34 -4.69 2.09
C THR A 628 16.77 -5.10 2.45
N LEU A 629 17.13 -6.38 2.33
CA LEU A 629 18.50 -6.86 2.54
C LEU A 629 19.46 -6.36 1.44
N ALA A 630 18.97 -6.22 0.21
CA ALA A 630 19.76 -5.65 -0.88
C ALA A 630 20.18 -4.21 -0.60
N ALA A 631 19.37 -3.43 0.15
CA ALA A 631 19.72 -2.06 0.51
C ALA A 631 21.01 -2.00 1.34
N GLN A 632 21.21 -2.93 2.27
CA GLN A 632 22.46 -3.01 3.05
C GLN A 632 23.65 -3.38 2.17
N THR A 633 23.50 -4.34 1.27
CA THR A 633 24.57 -4.73 0.33
C THR A 633 24.97 -3.59 -0.58
N TYR A 634 24.00 -2.90 -1.20
CA TYR A 634 24.25 -1.75 -2.05
C TYR A 634 24.87 -0.58 -1.27
N MET A 635 24.46 -0.37 -0.02
CA MET A 635 25.07 0.63 0.85
C MET A 635 26.56 0.36 1.09
N ILE A 636 26.92 -0.88 1.43
CA ILE A 636 28.33 -1.26 1.64
C ILE A 636 29.15 -1.05 0.36
N LEU A 637 28.64 -1.49 -0.79
CA LEU A 637 29.29 -1.28 -2.08
C LEU A 637 29.46 0.21 -2.40
N PHE A 638 28.42 1.02 -2.19
CA PHE A 638 28.48 2.46 -2.36
C PHE A 638 29.56 3.09 -1.48
N ILE A 639 29.65 2.68 -0.21
CA ILE A 639 30.63 3.22 0.73
C ILE A 639 32.06 2.84 0.32
N ILE A 640 32.29 1.59 -0.11
CA ILE A 640 33.59 1.15 -0.61
C ILE A 640 34.01 2.03 -1.80
N ILE A 641 33.12 2.23 -2.77
CA ILE A 641 33.37 3.08 -3.94
C ILE A 641 33.60 4.54 -3.51
N PHE A 642 32.76 5.06 -2.61
CA PHE A 642 32.85 6.42 -2.10
C PHE A 642 34.20 6.68 -1.44
N ILE A 643 34.66 5.77 -0.57
CA ILE A 643 35.95 5.90 0.12
C ILE A 643 37.12 5.83 -0.87
N GLN A 644 37.04 5.02 -1.93
CA GLN A 644 38.06 4.99 -2.98
C GLN A 644 38.24 6.36 -3.66
N PHE A 645 37.14 7.07 -3.92
CA PHE A 645 37.19 8.41 -4.52
C PHE A 645 37.44 9.54 -3.50
N ARG A 646 36.97 9.37 -2.25
CA ARG A 646 37.02 10.35 -1.16
C ARG A 646 37.55 9.69 0.13
N PRO A 647 38.85 9.34 0.20
CA PRO A 647 39.41 8.61 1.35
C PRO A 647 39.39 9.41 2.66
N ARG A 648 39.26 10.74 2.58
CA ARG A 648 39.15 11.64 3.76
C ARG A 648 37.70 11.93 4.18
N GLY A 649 36.71 11.28 3.55
CA GLY A 649 35.28 11.51 3.77
C GLY A 649 34.75 12.79 3.10
N ILE A 650 33.50 13.15 3.41
CA ILE A 650 32.82 14.35 2.90
C ILE A 650 33.53 15.62 3.37
N ILE A 651 33.85 15.70 4.67
CA ILE A 651 34.52 16.86 5.28
C ILE A 651 35.89 16.44 5.82
N ALA A 652 36.95 16.87 5.14
CA ALA A 652 38.31 16.69 5.62
C ALA A 652 38.67 17.70 6.72
N LEU A 653 39.31 17.24 7.79
CA LEU A 653 39.94 18.11 8.79
C LEU A 653 41.10 18.89 8.14
N LYS A 654 41.08 20.23 8.27
CA LYS A 654 42.20 21.10 7.85
C LYS A 654 43.21 21.24 8.98
N GLY A 655 44.44 20.76 8.79
CA GLY A 655 45.57 20.94 9.71
C GLY A 655 46.81 20.15 9.28
N ARG A 656 48.01 20.56 9.74
CA ARG A 656 49.32 19.94 9.38
C ARG A 656 49.47 18.47 9.79
N ALA A 657 48.57 17.91 10.59
CA ALA A 657 48.51 16.48 10.90
C ALA A 657 47.93 15.61 9.77
N ALA A 658 47.54 16.20 8.64
CA ALA A 658 47.01 15.47 7.47
C ALA A 658 48.12 14.95 6.54
N GLY A 659 49.39 15.17 6.88
CA GLY A 659 50.55 14.67 6.17
C GLY A 659 51.64 14.26 7.16
N ASP A 660 51.53 13.04 7.67
CA ASP A 660 52.61 12.09 7.89
C ASP A 660 52.02 10.68 7.83
#